data_AF-A0A8T3CWW6-F1
#
_entry.id   AF-A0A8T3CWW6-F1
#
_cell.length_a   1.000
_cell.length_b   1.000
_cell.length_c   1.000
_cell.angle_alpha   90.00
_cell.angle_beta   90.00
_cell.angle_gamma   90.00
#
_symmetry.space_group_name_H-M   'P 1'
#
loop_
_entity.id
_entity.type
_entity.pdbx_description
1 polymer ?
#
loop_
_entity_poly.entity_id
_entity_poly.type
_entity_poly.pdbx_seq_one_letter_code
_entity_poly.pdbx_strand_id
1 'polypeptide(L)'
;MMQAEMQREKLREALQGKESQIEELRVVLLGNRNSGKSESGNTILGSEEFDTKKGTSKSVVKCGLIEGTAVTIVDTPGWWRGYSVKDTTQLVKQEVMLSVSLCPPGPHVFLLAIDTDVAFTEKQRAAVEDHLQLIGDQVWIHTMILFSRADWMGARSIEQHIEEEGRALQWLVEKCGNRYHTIDNKNKDDGTQVRELLQKMKEMVAGNKGSYYVTKGNILRSLEEGGKEVKVNAKQRMIKVKKNREKFQGSDHHLPEVRIVLMGQKCCGKNATGSTILDREPFPTCETLRCEKEEGDVAGRRVVVVNSPGWWASPLWCTKEQDKEIMRSLTLCLPGPHAILLVIPVDVAYTETHRRALQTHLGCLSEEVWRHTIVLFTYGDRLRDTTIEQHIEREGFALQWLVEKCGNRYHVFTNKVKGNSSQITELLEKIEEMVAENSGNHFSPDMSQVYQQLEEKFKWRETEEIKTLFQEEWNRKEREIKLRFLGELKRQDSLVEKVTTSLMELVKDTEEAKVPPKPKSKHITQHQKESQFEMGWKSRNEEMRTRLKSTLAEMDKESQQIKLLIHLRGSYELLPPQLSEGTVSSYSSSDDVFSDNIYDTVTPWLSSTTGQRVSRSPSVCSGGTTGEDSGFSSTLGSPKSPPMAEDIFLQD
;
A
#
# COMPACT_ATOMS: atom_id res chain seq x y z
N MET A 1 -12.28 -18.19 -24.86
CA MET A 1 -13.26 -19.06 -24.14
C MET A 1 -13.75 -20.22 -25.01
N MET A 2 -14.33 -19.98 -26.19
CA MET A 2 -14.87 -21.02 -27.10
C MET A 2 -13.91 -22.18 -27.44
N GLN A 3 -12.60 -21.95 -27.61
CA GLN A 3 -11.63 -23.03 -27.83
C GLN A 3 -11.38 -23.90 -26.58
N ALA A 4 -11.45 -23.32 -25.38
CA ALA A 4 -11.27 -24.03 -24.12
C ALA A 4 -12.52 -24.87 -23.76
N GLU A 5 -13.71 -24.34 -24.06
CA GLU A 5 -14.96 -25.12 -23.98
C GLU A 5 -14.96 -26.26 -24.98
N MET A 6 -14.55 -26.03 -26.23
CA MET A 6 -14.46 -27.09 -27.23
C MET A 6 -13.40 -28.16 -26.86
N GLN A 7 -12.31 -27.78 -26.18
CA GLN A 7 -11.35 -28.73 -25.59
C GLN A 7 -11.95 -29.49 -24.40
N ARG A 8 -12.76 -28.87 -23.56
CA ARG A 8 -13.51 -29.53 -22.47
C ARG A 8 -14.55 -30.49 -23.01
N GLU A 9 -15.32 -30.12 -24.02
CA GLU A 9 -16.30 -30.98 -24.68
C GLU A 9 -15.59 -32.23 -25.22
N LYS A 10 -14.45 -32.05 -25.91
CA LYS A 10 -13.61 -33.17 -26.37
C LYS A 10 -13.04 -34.02 -25.24
N LEU A 11 -12.66 -33.41 -24.11
CA LEU A 11 -12.21 -34.15 -22.92
C LEU A 11 -13.37 -34.92 -22.29
N ARG A 12 -14.57 -34.34 -22.26
CA ARG A 12 -15.82 -34.92 -21.75
C ARG A 12 -16.28 -36.10 -22.61
N GLU A 13 -16.17 -35.98 -23.93
CA GLU A 13 -16.36 -37.06 -24.89
C GLU A 13 -15.28 -38.15 -24.77
N ALA A 14 -14.01 -37.77 -24.51
CA ALA A 14 -12.92 -38.74 -24.30
C ALA A 14 -12.97 -39.45 -22.93
N LEU A 15 -13.65 -38.86 -21.95
CA LEU A 15 -13.89 -39.42 -20.62
C LEU A 15 -15.25 -40.14 -20.50
N GLN A 16 -16.13 -40.02 -21.50
CA GLN A 16 -17.38 -40.79 -21.58
C GLN A 16 -17.06 -42.29 -21.58
N GLY A 17 -17.40 -42.97 -20.50
CA GLY A 17 -17.15 -44.40 -20.28
C GLY A 17 -15.97 -44.73 -19.35
N LYS A 18 -15.23 -43.73 -18.86
CA LYS A 18 -14.29 -43.86 -17.73
C LYS A 18 -14.65 -42.84 -16.65
N GLU A 19 -15.79 -43.04 -15.98
CA GLU A 19 -16.00 -42.41 -14.69
C GLU A 19 -14.90 -42.91 -13.75
N SER A 20 -13.86 -42.11 -13.54
CA SER A 20 -13.07 -42.27 -12.34
C SER A 20 -14.04 -42.05 -11.17
N GLN A 21 -14.42 -43.14 -10.50
CA GLN A 21 -15.19 -43.09 -9.26
C GLN A 21 -14.32 -42.40 -8.20
N ILE A 22 -14.30 -41.06 -8.25
CA ILE A 22 -13.74 -40.25 -7.18
C ILE A 22 -14.75 -40.38 -6.04
N GLU A 23 -14.50 -41.37 -5.19
CA GLU A 23 -15.32 -41.66 -3.99
C GLU A 23 -15.17 -40.55 -2.96
N GLU A 24 -14.04 -39.83 -2.97
CA GLU A 24 -13.72 -38.77 -2.03
C GLU A 24 -13.18 -37.51 -2.73
N LEU A 25 -13.74 -36.36 -2.40
CA LEU A 25 -13.28 -35.04 -2.82
C LEU A 25 -12.88 -34.20 -1.60
N ARG A 26 -11.77 -33.47 -1.72
CA ARG A 26 -11.22 -32.62 -0.64
C ARG A 26 -11.02 -31.23 -1.21
N VAL A 27 -11.70 -30.26 -0.63
CA VAL A 27 -11.87 -28.92 -1.17
C VAL A 27 -11.43 -27.90 -0.14
N VAL A 28 -10.62 -26.92 -0.56
CA VAL A 28 -10.28 -25.76 0.25
C VAL A 28 -10.93 -24.52 -0.36
N LEU A 29 -11.70 -23.78 0.42
CA LEU A 29 -12.33 -22.53 0.00
C LEU A 29 -11.39 -21.36 0.31
N LEU A 30 -10.99 -20.61 -0.71
CA LEU A 30 -10.12 -19.43 -0.61
C LEU A 30 -10.85 -18.20 -1.14
N GLY A 31 -10.39 -17.00 -0.76
CA GLY A 31 -10.92 -15.75 -1.30
C GLY A 31 -10.96 -14.62 -0.28
N ASN A 32 -11.44 -13.45 -0.74
CA ASN A 32 -11.58 -12.27 0.10
C ASN A 32 -12.53 -12.52 1.29
N ARG A 33 -12.47 -11.65 2.27
CA ARG A 33 -13.46 -11.58 3.35
C ARG A 33 -14.83 -11.24 2.75
N ASN A 34 -15.87 -11.88 3.26
CA ASN A 34 -17.27 -11.73 2.83
C ASN A 34 -17.55 -12.15 1.36
N SER A 35 -16.63 -12.84 0.68
CA SER A 35 -16.84 -13.33 -0.70
C SER A 35 -17.81 -14.52 -0.82
N GLY A 36 -18.51 -14.89 0.26
CA GLY A 36 -19.48 -15.98 0.24
C GLY A 36 -18.89 -17.39 0.43
N LYS A 37 -17.68 -17.53 1.00
CA LYS A 37 -17.03 -18.85 1.18
C LYS A 37 -17.86 -19.77 2.08
N SER A 38 -18.16 -19.33 3.29
CA SER A 38 -18.90 -20.12 4.28
C SER A 38 -20.31 -20.44 3.78
N GLU A 39 -20.98 -19.50 3.12
CA GLU A 39 -22.27 -19.71 2.45
C GLU A 39 -22.16 -20.77 1.35
N SER A 40 -21.15 -20.67 0.49
CA SER A 40 -20.94 -21.64 -0.58
C SER A 40 -20.63 -23.04 -0.03
N GLY A 41 -19.85 -23.12 1.05
CA GLY A 41 -19.60 -24.38 1.76
C GLY A 41 -20.89 -25.03 2.27
N ASN A 42 -21.80 -24.24 2.84
CA ASN A 42 -23.11 -24.71 3.28
C ASN A 42 -24.00 -25.16 2.11
N THR A 43 -24.02 -24.39 1.02
CA THR A 43 -24.75 -24.76 -0.21
C THR A 43 -24.24 -26.07 -0.78
N ILE A 44 -22.91 -26.27 -0.84
CA ILE A 44 -22.32 -27.52 -1.34
C ILE A 44 -22.68 -28.70 -0.43
N LEU A 45 -22.61 -28.54 0.90
CA LEU A 45 -22.94 -29.60 1.86
C LEU A 45 -24.45 -29.83 2.03
N GLY A 46 -25.31 -28.97 1.47
CA GLY A 46 -26.76 -29.03 1.67
C GLY A 46 -27.20 -28.82 3.13
N SER A 47 -26.38 -28.21 3.97
CA SER A 47 -26.61 -28.06 5.41
C SER A 47 -25.88 -26.85 6.00
N GLU A 48 -26.39 -26.29 7.11
CA GLU A 48 -25.80 -25.11 7.78
C GLU A 48 -24.66 -25.49 8.73
N GLU A 49 -23.54 -25.94 8.16
CA GLU A 49 -22.37 -26.44 8.89
C GLU A 49 -21.37 -25.34 9.29
N PHE A 50 -21.25 -24.29 8.47
CA PHE A 50 -20.39 -23.13 8.67
C PHE A 50 -21.20 -21.93 9.20
N ASP A 51 -20.64 -21.21 10.17
CA ASP A 51 -21.23 -19.95 10.68
C ASP A 51 -21.04 -18.83 9.65
N THR A 52 -22.15 -18.34 9.10
CA THR A 52 -22.17 -17.24 8.11
C THR A 52 -22.35 -15.87 8.74
N LYS A 53 -22.76 -15.80 10.02
CA LYS A 53 -23.00 -14.53 10.73
C LYS A 53 -21.70 -13.93 11.26
N LYS A 54 -20.70 -14.76 11.46
CA LYS A 54 -19.35 -14.35 11.86
C LYS A 54 -18.42 -14.70 10.71
N GLY A 55 -17.43 -13.83 10.43
CA GLY A 55 -16.41 -14.19 9.44
C GLY A 55 -15.67 -15.48 9.85
N THR A 56 -14.73 -15.95 9.05
CA THR A 56 -13.83 -17.06 9.42
C THR A 56 -12.48 -16.49 9.86
N SER A 57 -12.02 -16.78 11.08
CA SER A 57 -10.69 -16.36 11.58
C SER A 57 -9.71 -17.51 11.74
N LYS A 58 -10.23 -18.75 11.78
CA LYS A 58 -9.46 -19.99 11.78
C LYS A 58 -10.14 -20.96 10.83
N SER A 59 -9.36 -21.75 10.13
CA SER A 59 -9.87 -22.68 9.12
C SER A 59 -10.75 -23.75 9.76
N VAL A 60 -11.93 -24.00 9.19
CA VAL A 60 -12.93 -24.95 9.70
C VAL A 60 -13.11 -26.07 8.69
N VAL A 61 -13.09 -27.32 9.15
CA VAL A 61 -13.27 -28.51 8.32
C VAL A 61 -14.64 -29.11 8.57
N LYS A 62 -15.36 -29.40 7.48
CA LYS A 62 -16.66 -30.07 7.49
C LYS A 62 -16.71 -31.13 6.41
N CYS A 63 -17.47 -32.20 6.65
CA CYS A 63 -17.58 -33.32 5.74
C CYS A 63 -19.05 -33.67 5.52
N GLY A 64 -19.39 -34.13 4.31
CA GLY A 64 -20.72 -34.60 3.96
C GLY A 64 -20.69 -35.60 2.81
N LEU A 65 -21.77 -36.36 2.65
CA LEU A 65 -21.96 -37.26 1.51
C LEU A 65 -22.92 -36.60 0.51
N ILE A 66 -22.43 -36.27 -0.68
CA ILE A 66 -23.19 -35.55 -1.71
C ILE A 66 -23.18 -36.37 -2.99
N GLU A 67 -24.36 -36.76 -3.49
CA GLU A 67 -24.50 -37.55 -4.73
C GLU A 67 -23.60 -38.82 -4.72
N GLY A 68 -23.46 -39.47 -3.56
CA GLY A 68 -22.62 -40.65 -3.38
C GLY A 68 -21.11 -40.39 -3.28
N THR A 69 -20.65 -39.15 -3.31
CA THR A 69 -19.25 -38.75 -3.11
C THR A 69 -19.05 -38.16 -1.71
N ALA A 70 -18.06 -38.66 -0.98
CA ALA A 70 -17.64 -38.08 0.29
C ALA A 70 -16.90 -36.77 0.02
N VAL A 71 -17.38 -35.64 0.53
CA VAL A 71 -16.78 -34.33 0.30
C VAL A 71 -16.33 -33.74 1.63
N THR A 72 -15.05 -33.39 1.71
CA THR A 72 -14.47 -32.59 2.78
C THR A 72 -14.26 -31.17 2.30
N ILE A 73 -14.77 -30.19 3.04
CA ILE A 73 -14.62 -28.77 2.76
C ILE A 73 -13.88 -28.11 3.91
N VAL A 74 -12.82 -27.38 3.57
CA VAL A 74 -12.06 -26.52 4.48
C VAL A 74 -12.41 -25.07 4.15
N ASP A 75 -13.17 -24.40 5.02
CA ASP A 75 -13.41 -22.97 4.92
C ASP A 75 -12.25 -22.20 5.57
N THR A 76 -11.57 -21.34 4.82
CA THR A 76 -10.43 -20.57 5.33
C THR A 76 -10.80 -19.14 5.70
N PRO A 77 -10.01 -18.47 6.56
CA PRO A 77 -10.10 -17.04 6.73
C PRO A 77 -9.93 -16.29 5.40
N GLY A 78 -10.65 -15.18 5.24
CA GLY A 78 -10.53 -14.33 4.06
C GLY A 78 -9.63 -13.12 4.32
N TRP A 79 -8.86 -12.72 3.31
CA TRP A 79 -8.09 -11.48 3.32
C TRP A 79 -8.94 -10.28 2.91
N TRP A 80 -8.48 -9.06 3.22
CA TRP A 80 -9.19 -7.85 2.83
C TRP A 80 -9.16 -7.64 1.32
N ARG A 81 -10.28 -7.18 0.74
CA ARG A 81 -10.40 -6.94 -0.71
C ARG A 81 -9.34 -5.94 -1.17
N GLY A 82 -8.51 -6.37 -2.13
CA GLY A 82 -7.44 -5.55 -2.70
C GLY A 82 -6.23 -5.34 -1.77
N TYR A 83 -6.19 -5.94 -0.59
CA TYR A 83 -5.01 -5.91 0.26
C TYR A 83 -4.03 -6.96 -0.24
N SER A 84 -2.75 -6.59 -0.37
CA SER A 84 -1.72 -7.55 -0.76
C SER A 84 -1.40 -8.49 0.41
N VAL A 85 -0.56 -9.50 0.15
CA VAL A 85 0.00 -10.31 1.24
C VAL A 85 0.81 -9.45 2.23
N LYS A 86 1.36 -8.30 1.82
CA LYS A 86 2.11 -7.44 2.75
C LYS A 86 1.21 -6.80 3.81
N ASP A 87 -0.04 -6.49 3.44
CA ASP A 87 -1.01 -5.82 4.29
C ASP A 87 -1.87 -6.82 5.10
N THR A 88 -1.81 -8.09 4.75
CA THR A 88 -2.52 -9.17 5.44
C THR A 88 -1.75 -9.63 6.67
N THR A 89 -2.46 -9.92 7.76
CA THR A 89 -1.87 -10.36 9.04
C THR A 89 -1.17 -11.72 8.91
N GLN A 90 -0.18 -11.97 9.76
CA GLN A 90 0.51 -13.26 9.78
C GLN A 90 -0.44 -14.41 10.17
N LEU A 91 -1.43 -14.13 11.02
CA LEU A 91 -2.50 -15.06 11.34
C LEU A 91 -3.20 -15.59 10.08
N VAL A 92 -3.69 -14.71 9.21
CA VAL A 92 -4.41 -15.12 8.00
C VAL A 92 -3.49 -15.84 7.02
N LYS A 93 -2.24 -15.39 6.83
CA LYS A 93 -1.27 -16.07 5.94
C LYS A 93 -1.02 -17.51 6.39
N GLN A 94 -0.78 -17.70 7.69
CA GLN A 94 -0.51 -19.01 8.26
C GLN A 94 -1.72 -19.93 8.11
N GLU A 95 -2.93 -19.43 8.37
CA GLU A 95 -4.15 -20.21 8.19
C GLU A 95 -4.36 -20.65 6.73
N VAL A 96 -4.15 -19.74 5.76
CA VAL A 96 -4.21 -20.10 4.33
C VAL A 96 -3.20 -21.19 3.99
N MET A 97 -1.96 -21.12 4.48
CA MET A 97 -0.95 -22.15 4.22
C MET A 97 -1.24 -23.48 4.93
N LEU A 98 -1.72 -23.42 6.18
CA LEU A 98 -2.03 -24.60 6.98
C LEU A 98 -3.30 -25.32 6.50
N SER A 99 -4.22 -24.60 5.83
CA SER A 99 -5.48 -25.16 5.31
C SER A 99 -5.28 -26.42 4.45
N VAL A 100 -4.18 -26.50 3.71
CA VAL A 100 -3.83 -27.66 2.87
C VAL A 100 -3.63 -28.93 3.69
N SER A 101 -3.10 -28.81 4.91
CA SER A 101 -2.85 -29.94 5.81
C SER A 101 -4.12 -30.45 6.51
N LEU A 102 -5.22 -29.68 6.46
CA LEU A 102 -6.47 -30.02 7.13
C LEU A 102 -7.30 -31.06 6.36
N CYS A 103 -6.85 -31.49 5.20
CA CYS A 103 -7.51 -32.52 4.39
C CYS A 103 -6.49 -33.52 3.80
N PRO A 104 -5.91 -34.42 4.62
CA PRO A 104 -4.87 -35.36 4.17
C PRO A 104 -5.35 -36.31 3.06
N PRO A 105 -4.47 -36.73 2.12
CA PRO A 105 -3.07 -36.32 1.95
C PRO A 105 -2.86 -34.91 1.35
N GLY A 106 -3.95 -34.24 0.96
CA GLY A 106 -3.97 -32.88 0.42
C GLY A 106 -5.26 -32.62 -0.35
N PRO A 107 -5.60 -31.36 -0.65
CA PRO A 107 -6.82 -31.01 -1.35
C PRO A 107 -6.74 -31.40 -2.82
N HIS A 108 -7.86 -31.89 -3.33
CA HIS A 108 -8.05 -32.12 -4.76
C HIS A 108 -8.29 -30.80 -5.50
N VAL A 109 -9.07 -29.90 -4.88
CA VAL A 109 -9.56 -28.66 -5.48
C VAL A 109 -9.41 -27.49 -4.51
N PHE A 110 -8.99 -26.34 -5.01
CA PHE A 110 -9.16 -25.05 -4.37
C PHE A 110 -10.30 -24.30 -5.05
N LEU A 111 -11.34 -23.93 -4.30
CA LEU A 111 -12.38 -23.03 -4.81
C LEU A 111 -12.04 -21.61 -4.40
N LEU A 112 -11.71 -20.78 -5.38
CA LEU A 112 -11.47 -19.36 -5.18
C LEU A 112 -12.79 -18.60 -5.32
N ALA A 113 -13.39 -18.22 -4.20
CA ALA A 113 -14.63 -17.47 -4.15
C ALA A 113 -14.42 -15.99 -4.54
N ILE A 114 -15.06 -15.58 -5.64
CA ILE A 114 -15.11 -14.22 -6.15
C ILE A 114 -16.58 -13.81 -6.20
N ASP A 115 -16.94 -12.72 -5.55
CA ASP A 115 -18.29 -12.19 -5.57
C ASP A 115 -18.51 -11.27 -6.77
N THR A 116 -19.66 -11.44 -7.43
CA THR A 116 -19.98 -10.77 -8.71
C THR A 116 -20.69 -9.42 -8.55
N ASP A 117 -20.94 -8.99 -7.31
CA ASP A 117 -21.67 -7.75 -7.00
C ASP A 117 -20.75 -6.51 -6.91
N VAL A 118 -19.43 -6.70 -6.99
CA VAL A 118 -18.44 -5.63 -6.91
C VAL A 118 -17.41 -5.79 -8.03
N ALA A 119 -16.99 -4.65 -8.59
CA ALA A 119 -16.04 -4.66 -9.69
C ALA A 119 -14.68 -5.31 -9.34
N PHE A 120 -14.15 -6.14 -10.25
CA PHE A 120 -12.91 -6.88 -10.06
C PHE A 120 -11.70 -6.12 -10.61
N THR A 121 -11.00 -5.41 -9.73
CA THR A 121 -9.91 -4.50 -10.12
C THR A 121 -8.54 -5.17 -10.23
N GLU A 122 -7.59 -4.51 -10.91
CA GLU A 122 -6.19 -4.99 -10.99
C GLU A 122 -5.55 -5.15 -9.60
N LYS A 123 -5.91 -4.29 -8.64
CA LYS A 123 -5.48 -4.41 -7.25
C LYS A 123 -6.00 -5.69 -6.59
N GLN A 124 -7.24 -6.09 -6.90
CA GLN A 124 -7.81 -7.35 -6.42
C GLN A 124 -7.16 -8.56 -7.10
N ARG A 125 -6.88 -8.49 -8.41
CA ARG A 125 -6.13 -9.51 -9.14
C ARG A 125 -4.75 -9.75 -8.53
N ALA A 126 -3.98 -8.68 -8.31
CA ALA A 126 -2.66 -8.76 -7.67
C ALA A 126 -2.75 -9.36 -6.26
N ALA A 127 -3.75 -8.95 -5.47
CA ALA A 127 -4.00 -9.54 -4.16
C ALA A 127 -4.26 -11.05 -4.24
N VAL A 128 -5.12 -11.52 -5.14
CA VAL A 128 -5.38 -12.94 -5.33
C VAL A 128 -4.11 -13.69 -5.71
N GLU A 129 -3.33 -13.16 -6.66
CA GLU A 129 -2.07 -13.77 -7.09
C GLU A 129 -1.08 -13.91 -5.94
N ASP A 130 -0.84 -12.82 -5.19
CA ASP A 130 0.06 -12.81 -4.04
C ASP A 130 -0.37 -13.84 -2.97
N HIS A 131 -1.67 -13.95 -2.68
CA HIS A 131 -2.17 -14.87 -1.64
C HIS A 131 -2.06 -16.33 -2.06
N LEU A 132 -2.37 -16.66 -3.32
CA LEU A 132 -2.21 -18.03 -3.82
C LEU A 132 -0.72 -18.41 -3.93
N GLN A 133 0.17 -17.44 -4.14
CA GLN A 133 1.61 -17.64 -4.14
C GLN A 133 2.14 -18.16 -2.78
N LEU A 134 1.46 -17.87 -1.66
CA LEU A 134 1.81 -18.42 -0.33
C LEU A 134 1.71 -19.94 -0.28
N ILE A 135 0.73 -20.50 -1.00
CA ILE A 135 0.54 -21.95 -1.13
C ILE A 135 1.59 -22.48 -2.11
N GLY A 136 1.74 -21.83 -3.26
CA GLY A 136 2.83 -22.03 -4.22
C GLY A 136 2.34 -22.25 -5.65
N ASP A 137 3.23 -22.16 -6.63
CA ASP A 137 2.89 -22.05 -8.07
C ASP A 137 1.97 -23.14 -8.61
N GLN A 138 2.04 -24.35 -8.07
CA GLN A 138 1.23 -25.48 -8.53
C GLN A 138 -0.24 -25.38 -8.07
N VAL A 139 -0.57 -24.45 -7.17
CA VAL A 139 -1.94 -24.26 -6.66
C VAL A 139 -2.92 -24.01 -7.81
N TRP A 140 -2.49 -23.24 -8.81
CA TRP A 140 -3.31 -22.87 -9.95
C TRP A 140 -3.82 -24.10 -10.70
N ILE A 141 -3.07 -25.20 -10.80
CA ILE A 141 -3.51 -26.44 -11.46
C ILE A 141 -4.67 -27.11 -10.71
N HIS A 142 -4.89 -26.78 -9.45
CA HIS A 142 -5.99 -27.29 -8.62
C HIS A 142 -7.08 -26.24 -8.34
N THR A 143 -6.96 -25.02 -8.88
CA THR A 143 -7.91 -23.93 -8.59
C THR A 143 -9.07 -23.85 -9.59
N MET A 144 -10.30 -23.76 -9.08
CA MET A 144 -11.50 -23.33 -9.82
C MET A 144 -12.02 -22.03 -9.21
N ILE A 145 -12.46 -21.10 -10.04
CA ILE A 145 -13.14 -19.90 -9.58
C ILE A 145 -14.59 -20.23 -9.24
N LEU A 146 -15.04 -19.84 -8.06
CA LEU A 146 -16.43 -19.93 -7.66
C LEU A 146 -17.01 -18.51 -7.63
N PHE A 147 -17.80 -18.18 -8.64
CA PHE A 147 -18.53 -16.93 -8.70
C PHE A 147 -19.73 -17.02 -7.76
N SER A 148 -19.63 -16.35 -6.61
CA SER A 148 -20.71 -16.28 -5.64
C SER A 148 -21.61 -15.09 -5.93
N ARG A 149 -22.83 -15.12 -5.39
CA ARG A 149 -23.85 -14.06 -5.59
C ARG A 149 -24.23 -13.87 -7.05
N ALA A 150 -24.29 -14.97 -7.81
CA ALA A 150 -24.63 -14.95 -9.22
C ALA A 150 -26.03 -14.38 -9.51
N ASP A 151 -26.91 -14.37 -8.51
CA ASP A 151 -28.22 -13.72 -8.53
C ASP A 151 -28.16 -12.21 -8.84
N TRP A 152 -27.02 -11.55 -8.56
CA TRP A 152 -26.81 -10.13 -8.87
C TRP A 152 -26.50 -9.85 -10.34
N MET A 153 -26.16 -10.86 -11.14
CA MET A 153 -25.88 -10.70 -12.57
C MET A 153 -27.16 -10.55 -13.43
N GLY A 154 -28.35 -10.75 -12.84
CA GLY A 154 -29.62 -10.63 -13.54
C GLY A 154 -29.74 -11.63 -14.69
N ALA A 155 -30.06 -11.14 -15.89
CA ALA A 155 -30.17 -11.98 -17.10
C ALA A 155 -28.83 -12.22 -17.83
N ARG A 156 -27.71 -11.67 -17.33
CA ARG A 156 -26.41 -11.82 -17.99
C ARG A 156 -25.82 -13.20 -17.70
N SER A 157 -25.17 -13.79 -18.69
CA SER A 157 -24.37 -14.99 -18.47
C SER A 157 -23.05 -14.62 -17.79
N ILE A 158 -22.42 -15.59 -17.12
CA ILE A 158 -21.13 -15.37 -16.48
C ILE A 158 -20.01 -15.06 -17.49
N GLU A 159 -20.11 -15.61 -18.70
CA GLU A 159 -19.17 -15.35 -19.80
C GLU A 159 -19.25 -13.89 -20.23
N GLN A 160 -20.46 -13.34 -20.36
CA GLN A 160 -20.66 -11.92 -20.65
C GLN A 160 -20.09 -11.04 -19.53
N HIS A 161 -20.30 -11.41 -18.26
CA HIS A 161 -19.72 -10.70 -17.13
C HIS A 161 -18.19 -10.69 -17.18
N ILE A 162 -17.55 -11.84 -17.43
CA ILE A 162 -16.08 -11.95 -17.56
C ILE A 162 -15.54 -11.06 -18.70
N GLU A 163 -16.25 -11.00 -19.83
CA GLU A 163 -15.85 -10.15 -20.96
C GLU A 163 -15.96 -8.66 -20.64
N GLU A 164 -17.05 -8.24 -19.98
CA GLU A 164 -17.34 -6.84 -19.64
C GLU A 164 -16.48 -6.30 -18.49
N GLU A 165 -16.16 -7.13 -17.49
CA GLU A 165 -15.46 -6.74 -16.26
C GLU A 165 -14.00 -6.30 -16.52
N GLY A 166 -13.39 -6.86 -17.58
CA GLY A 166 -12.10 -6.44 -18.12
C GLY A 166 -10.93 -7.36 -17.82
N ARG A 167 -9.72 -6.88 -18.16
CA ARG A 167 -8.51 -7.70 -18.26
C ARG A 167 -8.11 -8.41 -16.96
N ALA A 168 -8.38 -7.81 -15.82
CA ALA A 168 -8.01 -8.36 -14.52
C ALA A 168 -8.76 -9.68 -14.24
N LEU A 169 -10.07 -9.72 -14.47
CA LEU A 169 -10.87 -10.92 -14.29
C LEU A 169 -10.60 -11.96 -15.38
N GLN A 170 -10.48 -11.52 -16.64
CA GLN A 170 -10.12 -12.39 -17.76
C GLN A 170 -8.80 -13.11 -17.51
N TRP A 171 -7.77 -12.38 -17.05
CA TRP A 171 -6.50 -12.98 -16.67
C TRP A 171 -6.66 -14.04 -15.58
N LEU A 172 -7.48 -13.79 -14.55
CA LEU A 172 -7.68 -14.75 -13.47
C LEU A 172 -8.36 -16.04 -13.98
N VAL A 173 -9.37 -15.90 -14.84
CA VAL A 173 -10.07 -17.02 -15.48
C VAL A 173 -9.11 -17.84 -16.35
N GLU A 174 -8.29 -17.17 -17.16
CA GLU A 174 -7.25 -17.81 -17.99
C GLU A 174 -6.18 -18.49 -17.13
N LYS A 175 -5.71 -17.85 -16.06
CA LYS A 175 -4.75 -18.40 -15.10
C LYS A 175 -5.28 -19.68 -14.44
N CYS A 176 -6.58 -19.72 -14.17
CA CYS A 176 -7.27 -20.91 -13.69
C CYS A 176 -7.64 -21.89 -14.82
N GLY A 177 -7.14 -21.74 -16.04
CA GLY A 177 -7.42 -22.68 -17.15
C GLY A 177 -8.89 -22.71 -17.57
N ASN A 178 -9.58 -21.56 -17.49
CA ASN A 178 -11.02 -21.43 -17.74
C ASN A 178 -11.86 -22.37 -16.85
N ARG A 179 -11.45 -22.56 -15.59
CA ARG A 179 -12.21 -23.32 -14.60
C ARG A 179 -12.97 -22.38 -13.69
N TYR A 180 -14.28 -22.31 -13.91
CA TYR A 180 -15.19 -21.56 -13.06
C TYR A 180 -16.57 -22.22 -12.96
N HIS A 181 -17.31 -21.82 -11.93
CA HIS A 181 -18.71 -22.17 -11.72
C HIS A 181 -19.40 -21.02 -10.98
N THR A 182 -20.70 -20.83 -11.26
CA THR A 182 -21.56 -19.85 -10.60
C THR A 182 -22.42 -20.53 -9.56
N ILE A 183 -22.47 -20.00 -8.34
CA ILE A 183 -23.30 -20.55 -7.27
C ILE A 183 -24.28 -19.48 -6.77
N ASP A 184 -25.56 -19.85 -6.68
CA ASP A 184 -26.60 -19.01 -6.11
C ASP A 184 -26.87 -19.45 -4.67
N ASN A 185 -26.24 -18.73 -3.74
CA ASN A 185 -26.36 -19.00 -2.31
C ASN A 185 -27.75 -18.68 -1.73
N LYS A 186 -28.63 -18.01 -2.49
CA LYS A 186 -30.04 -17.80 -2.07
C LYS A 186 -30.92 -19.00 -2.43
N ASN A 187 -30.60 -19.71 -3.50
CA ASN A 187 -31.35 -20.87 -3.95
C ASN A 187 -30.70 -22.19 -3.47
N LYS A 188 -30.65 -22.38 -2.14
CA LYS A 188 -29.96 -23.53 -1.52
C LYS A 188 -30.58 -24.89 -1.87
N ASP A 189 -31.86 -24.91 -2.26
CA ASP A 189 -32.60 -26.14 -2.55
C ASP A 189 -32.41 -26.65 -3.99
N ASP A 190 -31.78 -25.84 -4.85
CA ASP A 190 -31.47 -26.26 -6.21
C ASP A 190 -30.21 -27.14 -6.25
N GLY A 191 -30.41 -28.45 -6.05
CA GLY A 191 -29.35 -29.45 -6.14
C GLY A 191 -28.71 -29.58 -7.53
N THR A 192 -29.26 -28.94 -8.58
CA THR A 192 -28.64 -28.99 -9.92
C THR A 192 -27.31 -28.24 -9.95
N GLN A 193 -27.21 -27.07 -9.33
CA GLN A 193 -25.96 -26.29 -9.28
C GLN A 193 -24.83 -27.07 -8.59
N VAL A 194 -25.14 -27.73 -7.47
CA VAL A 194 -24.15 -28.50 -6.69
C VAL A 194 -23.70 -29.72 -7.48
N ARG A 195 -24.63 -30.41 -8.14
CA ARG A 195 -24.31 -31.56 -9.00
C ARG A 195 -23.42 -31.18 -10.19
N GLU A 196 -23.70 -30.05 -10.84
CA GLU A 196 -22.84 -29.51 -11.90
C GLU A 196 -21.46 -29.09 -11.39
N LEU A 197 -21.40 -28.45 -10.23
CA LEU A 197 -20.14 -28.09 -9.58
C LEU A 197 -19.28 -29.33 -9.28
N LEU A 198 -19.88 -30.35 -8.65
CA LEU A 198 -19.21 -31.62 -8.35
C LEU A 198 -18.72 -32.31 -9.62
N GLN A 199 -19.50 -32.29 -10.69
CA GLN A 199 -19.09 -32.84 -11.97
C GLN A 199 -17.87 -32.09 -12.54
N LYS A 200 -17.90 -30.74 -12.56
CA LYS A 200 -16.77 -29.92 -13.00
C LYS A 200 -15.51 -30.15 -12.16
N MET A 201 -15.67 -30.37 -10.84
CA MET A 201 -14.55 -30.71 -9.95
C MET A 201 -13.96 -32.09 -10.27
N LYS A 202 -14.81 -33.11 -10.45
CA LYS A 202 -14.37 -34.46 -10.84
C LYS A 202 -13.62 -34.44 -12.18
N GLU A 203 -14.11 -33.69 -13.16
CA GLU A 203 -13.45 -33.49 -14.45
C GLU A 203 -12.08 -32.81 -14.30
N MET A 204 -11.96 -31.78 -13.45
CA MET A 204 -10.67 -31.16 -13.15
C MET A 204 -9.69 -32.19 -12.55
N VAL A 205 -10.14 -32.96 -11.55
CA VAL A 205 -9.31 -33.95 -10.88
C VAL A 205 -8.87 -35.05 -11.86
N ALA A 206 -9.77 -35.51 -12.73
CA ALA A 206 -9.45 -36.45 -13.80
C ALA A 206 -8.42 -35.88 -14.79
N GLY A 207 -8.58 -34.61 -15.20
CA GLY A 207 -7.59 -33.89 -16.01
C GLY A 207 -6.22 -33.78 -15.33
N ASN A 208 -6.22 -33.71 -14.00
CA ASN A 208 -5.02 -33.75 -13.16
C ASN A 208 -4.56 -35.19 -12.85
N LYS A 209 -5.04 -36.20 -13.59
CA LYS A 209 -4.68 -37.63 -13.43
C LYS A 209 -4.99 -38.18 -12.03
N GLY A 210 -6.04 -37.67 -11.38
CA GLY A 210 -6.40 -38.04 -10.01
C GLY A 210 -5.47 -37.49 -8.93
N SER A 211 -4.54 -36.60 -9.28
CA SER A 211 -3.62 -36.02 -8.30
C SER A 211 -4.31 -35.00 -7.40
N TYR A 212 -3.80 -34.89 -6.18
CA TYR A 212 -4.12 -33.84 -5.22
C TYR A 212 -2.92 -32.92 -5.06
N TYR A 213 -3.17 -31.72 -4.55
CA TYR A 213 -2.11 -30.76 -4.27
C TYR A 213 -1.27 -31.22 -3.08
N VAL A 214 0.06 -31.17 -3.23
CA VAL A 214 1.02 -31.57 -2.21
C VAL A 214 1.79 -30.35 -1.72
N THR A 215 1.57 -29.94 -0.47
CA THR A 215 2.41 -28.93 0.20
C THR A 215 3.77 -29.52 0.52
N LYS A 216 4.82 -28.70 0.42
CA LYS A 216 6.15 -29.08 0.87
C LYS A 216 6.16 -29.22 2.41
N GLY A 217 6.43 -30.43 2.91
CA GLY A 217 6.37 -30.73 4.35
C GLY A 217 7.31 -29.89 5.24
N ASN A 218 8.37 -29.32 4.68
CA ASN A 218 9.22 -28.37 5.40
C ASN A 218 8.50 -27.06 5.75
N ILE A 219 7.64 -26.55 4.87
CA ILE A 219 6.85 -25.32 5.12
C ILE A 219 5.92 -25.53 6.32
N LEU A 220 5.15 -26.63 6.32
CA LEU A 220 4.24 -26.95 7.42
C LEU A 220 4.98 -27.09 8.75
N ARG A 221 6.13 -27.79 8.76
CA ARG A 221 6.95 -27.95 9.96
C ARG A 221 7.46 -26.61 10.49
N SER A 222 7.98 -25.74 9.63
CA SER A 222 8.44 -24.41 10.03
C SER A 222 7.31 -23.54 10.59
N LEU A 223 6.09 -23.66 10.06
CA LEU A 223 4.91 -22.96 10.59
C LEU A 223 4.52 -23.47 11.98
N GLU A 224 4.53 -24.78 12.19
CA GLU A 224 4.25 -25.39 13.49
C GLU A 224 5.32 -25.03 14.54
N GLU A 225 6.59 -25.05 14.17
CA GLU A 225 7.72 -24.67 15.01
C GLU A 225 7.65 -23.20 15.40
N GLY A 226 7.45 -22.29 14.42
CA GLY A 226 7.25 -20.87 14.69
C GLY A 226 6.01 -20.61 15.57
N GLY A 227 4.94 -21.38 15.37
CA GLY A 227 3.75 -21.31 16.23
C GLY A 227 4.00 -21.70 17.69
N LYS A 228 4.94 -22.61 17.96
CA LYS A 228 5.35 -22.97 19.33
C LYS A 228 6.18 -21.85 19.97
N GLU A 229 7.13 -21.28 19.23
CA GLU A 229 7.97 -20.17 19.68
C GLU A 229 7.11 -18.95 20.05
N VAL A 230 6.19 -18.56 19.16
CA VAL A 230 5.20 -17.49 19.41
C VAL A 230 4.45 -17.71 20.73
N LYS A 231 3.99 -18.93 21.01
CA LYS A 231 3.26 -19.24 22.24
C LYS A 231 4.14 -19.08 23.49
N VAL A 232 5.42 -19.40 23.40
CA VAL A 232 6.39 -19.21 24.50
C VAL A 232 6.63 -17.73 24.73
N ASN A 233 6.95 -16.97 23.68
CA ASN A 233 7.23 -15.54 23.78
C ASN A 233 5.99 -14.76 24.27
N ALA A 234 4.80 -15.13 23.79
CA ALA A 234 3.54 -14.52 24.22
C ALA A 234 3.30 -14.73 25.73
N LYS A 235 3.57 -15.93 26.25
CA LYS A 235 3.48 -16.20 27.70
C LYS A 235 4.49 -15.36 28.49
N GLN A 236 5.71 -15.20 27.99
CA GLN A 236 6.73 -14.36 28.64
C GLN A 236 6.30 -12.89 28.68
N ARG A 237 5.76 -12.36 27.56
CA ARG A 237 5.21 -11.00 27.48
C ARG A 237 4.07 -10.81 28.47
N MET A 238 3.12 -11.74 28.51
CA MET A 238 1.99 -11.72 29.45
C MET A 238 2.47 -11.68 30.92
N ILE A 239 3.45 -12.51 31.29
CA ILE A 239 4.05 -12.50 32.64
C ILE A 239 4.70 -11.15 32.94
N LYS A 240 5.44 -10.57 31.98
CA LYS A 240 6.09 -9.26 32.14
C LYS A 240 5.08 -8.15 32.39
N VAL A 241 3.98 -8.13 31.61
CA VAL A 241 2.90 -7.15 31.77
C VAL A 241 2.23 -7.31 33.12
N LYS A 242 1.86 -8.54 33.51
CA LYS A 242 1.22 -8.80 34.81
C LYS A 242 2.08 -8.34 35.99
N LYS A 243 3.37 -8.68 35.98
CA LYS A 243 4.33 -8.22 37.00
C LYS A 243 4.44 -6.70 37.06
N ASN A 244 4.27 -5.99 35.95
CA ASN A 244 4.31 -4.53 35.97
C ASN A 244 3.03 -3.95 36.59
N ARG A 245 1.85 -4.50 36.26
CA ARG A 245 0.57 -4.10 36.85
C ARG A 245 0.54 -4.33 38.36
N GLU A 246 1.08 -5.46 38.82
CA GLU A 246 1.17 -5.79 40.26
C GLU A 246 1.97 -4.75 41.08
N LYS A 247 2.88 -3.97 40.47
CA LYS A 247 3.64 -2.93 41.19
C LYS A 247 2.79 -1.70 41.55
N PHE A 248 1.74 -1.45 40.77
CA PHE A 248 0.89 -0.26 40.89
C PHE A 248 -0.56 -0.63 41.20
N GLN A 249 -0.87 -1.92 41.38
CA GLN A 249 -2.16 -2.41 41.86
C GLN A 249 -2.29 -2.20 43.37
N GLY A 250 -3.44 -1.65 43.80
CA GLY A 250 -3.80 -1.51 45.22
C GLY A 250 -3.40 -0.18 45.86
N SER A 251 -2.75 0.72 45.13
CA SER A 251 -2.57 2.11 45.52
C SER A 251 -3.74 2.97 45.02
N ASP A 252 -4.19 3.93 45.84
CA ASP A 252 -5.28 4.85 45.49
C ASP A 252 -4.77 5.91 44.50
N HIS A 253 -4.62 5.49 43.24
CA HIS A 253 -4.21 6.33 42.11
C HIS A 253 -5.39 6.81 41.29
N HIS A 254 -6.58 6.87 41.92
CA HIS A 254 -7.81 7.27 41.25
C HIS A 254 -7.71 8.72 40.77
N LEU A 255 -7.78 8.92 39.46
CA LEU A 255 -7.78 10.25 38.87
C LEU A 255 -9.23 10.76 38.79
N PRO A 256 -9.54 11.94 39.38
CA PRO A 256 -10.88 12.51 39.25
C PRO A 256 -11.21 12.89 37.80
N GLU A 257 -10.19 13.19 37.00
CA GLU A 257 -10.29 13.46 35.58
C GLU A 257 -9.22 12.71 34.78
N VAL A 258 -9.60 12.11 33.66
CA VAL A 258 -8.69 11.42 32.73
C VAL A 258 -8.73 12.10 31.36
N ARG A 259 -7.58 12.65 30.91
CA ARG A 259 -7.46 13.32 29.60
C ARG A 259 -6.70 12.45 28.62
N ILE A 260 -7.35 12.13 27.50
CA ILE A 260 -6.88 11.14 26.53
C ILE A 260 -6.78 11.80 25.16
N VAL A 261 -5.70 11.54 24.44
CA VAL A 261 -5.56 11.90 23.02
C VAL A 261 -5.53 10.62 22.19
N LEU A 262 -6.40 10.52 21.18
CA LEU A 262 -6.43 9.42 20.23
C LEU A 262 -5.58 9.78 19.01
N MET A 263 -4.55 8.99 18.73
CA MET A 263 -3.67 9.13 17.58
C MET A 263 -3.59 7.82 16.81
N GLY A 264 -3.32 7.90 15.50
CA GLY A 264 -3.22 6.72 14.66
C GLY A 264 -3.44 7.04 13.19
N GLN A 265 -3.20 6.04 12.34
CA GLN A 265 -3.41 6.15 10.90
C GLN A 265 -4.88 6.47 10.56
N LYS A 266 -5.14 6.96 9.34
CA LYS A 266 -6.50 7.01 8.78
C LYS A 266 -7.18 5.64 8.86
N CYS A 267 -8.49 5.65 9.10
CA CYS A 267 -9.35 4.46 9.12
C CYS A 267 -8.98 3.35 10.15
N CYS A 268 -8.15 3.63 11.16
CA CYS A 268 -7.82 2.64 12.22
C CYS A 268 -8.91 2.47 13.31
N GLY A 269 -10.03 3.20 13.22
CA GLY A 269 -11.13 3.12 14.18
C GLY A 269 -11.02 4.08 15.37
N LYS A 270 -10.36 5.23 15.22
CA LYS A 270 -10.26 6.26 16.28
C LYS A 270 -11.62 6.79 16.72
N ASN A 271 -12.49 7.15 15.77
CA ASN A 271 -13.80 7.73 16.09
C ASN A 271 -14.66 6.73 16.87
N ALA A 272 -14.73 5.48 16.39
CA ALA A 272 -15.41 4.39 17.09
C ALA A 272 -14.82 4.13 18.49
N THR A 273 -13.50 4.23 18.62
CA THR A 273 -12.80 4.13 19.91
C THR A 273 -13.23 5.26 20.85
N GLY A 274 -13.20 6.51 20.40
CA GLY A 274 -13.59 7.67 21.22
C GLY A 274 -15.05 7.57 21.67
N SER A 275 -15.95 7.14 20.79
CA SER A 275 -17.34 6.86 21.11
C SER A 275 -17.47 5.74 22.17
N THR A 276 -16.67 4.68 22.03
CA THR A 276 -16.64 3.58 23.01
C THR A 276 -16.13 4.05 24.38
N ILE A 277 -15.09 4.90 24.41
CA ILE A 277 -14.54 5.43 25.67
C ILE A 277 -15.56 6.33 26.39
N LEU A 278 -16.29 7.15 25.65
CA LEU A 278 -17.27 8.09 26.20
C LEU A 278 -18.66 7.47 26.44
N ASP A 279 -18.85 6.19 26.09
CA ASP A 279 -20.13 5.46 26.13
C ASP A 279 -21.30 6.21 25.46
N ARG A 280 -20.98 6.97 24.39
CA ARG A 280 -21.93 7.72 23.55
C ARG A 280 -21.35 7.88 22.14
N GLU A 281 -22.08 8.45 21.20
CA GLU A 281 -21.60 8.65 19.81
C GLU A 281 -21.36 10.14 19.51
N PRO A 282 -20.31 10.77 20.05
CA PRO A 282 -20.10 12.21 19.86
C PRO A 282 -19.26 12.52 18.61
N PHE A 283 -18.56 11.52 18.05
CA PHE A 283 -17.71 11.69 16.87
C PHE A 283 -18.43 11.24 15.59
N PRO A 284 -18.27 11.96 14.47
CA PRO A 284 -18.85 11.57 13.19
C PRO A 284 -18.26 10.25 12.67
N THR A 285 -19.01 9.55 11.82
CA THR A 285 -18.57 8.31 11.17
C THR A 285 -17.56 8.54 10.04
N CYS A 286 -17.42 9.78 9.55
CA CYS A 286 -16.51 10.15 8.47
C CYS A 286 -15.13 10.57 8.97
N GLU A 287 -14.24 10.87 8.02
CA GLU A 287 -12.85 11.21 8.33
C GLU A 287 -12.71 12.52 9.12
N THR A 288 -12.02 12.45 10.27
CA THR A 288 -11.69 13.60 11.11
C THR A 288 -10.55 14.41 10.47
N LEU A 289 -10.89 15.58 9.91
CA LEU A 289 -9.91 16.50 9.32
C LEU A 289 -9.31 17.50 10.31
N ARG A 290 -9.97 17.71 11.46
CA ARG A 290 -9.55 18.62 12.54
C ARG A 290 -9.68 17.93 13.89
N CYS A 291 -8.91 18.36 14.88
CA CYS A 291 -9.04 17.82 16.22
C CYS A 291 -10.41 18.13 16.81
N GLU A 292 -11.05 17.09 17.37
CA GLU A 292 -12.35 17.17 18.02
C GLU A 292 -12.17 16.82 19.49
N LYS A 293 -12.66 17.68 20.39
CA LYS A 293 -12.57 17.50 21.83
C LYS A 293 -13.96 17.22 22.39
N GLU A 294 -14.09 16.12 23.11
CA GLU A 294 -15.35 15.71 23.76
C GLU A 294 -15.09 15.27 25.19
N GLU A 295 -16.10 15.41 26.05
CA GLU A 295 -16.00 15.09 27.48
C GLU A 295 -17.22 14.31 27.95
N GLY A 296 -17.09 13.50 28.99
CA GLY A 296 -18.21 12.78 29.59
C GLY A 296 -17.83 12.06 30.88
N ASP A 297 -18.83 11.77 31.72
CA ASP A 297 -18.63 11.01 32.95
C ASP A 297 -18.76 9.51 32.66
N VAL A 298 -17.68 8.76 32.86
CA VAL A 298 -17.61 7.32 32.56
C VAL A 298 -16.93 6.59 33.70
N ALA A 299 -17.55 5.50 34.16
CA ALA A 299 -17.05 4.69 35.28
C ALA A 299 -16.67 5.54 36.53
N GLY A 300 -17.46 6.57 36.83
CA GLY A 300 -17.27 7.46 37.99
C GLY A 300 -16.17 8.51 37.84
N ARG A 301 -15.60 8.67 36.65
CA ARG A 301 -14.51 9.62 36.36
C ARG A 301 -14.93 10.58 35.25
N ARG A 302 -14.46 11.83 35.30
CA ARG A 302 -14.60 12.76 34.17
C ARG A 302 -13.56 12.39 33.11
N VAL A 303 -13.99 11.99 31.92
CA VAL A 303 -13.11 11.61 30.82
C VAL A 303 -13.17 12.65 29.72
N VAL A 304 -12.01 13.17 29.33
CA VAL A 304 -11.83 14.06 28.18
C VAL A 304 -11.12 13.28 27.09
N VAL A 305 -11.70 13.26 25.89
CA VAL A 305 -11.12 12.59 24.72
C VAL A 305 -10.93 13.62 23.62
N VAL A 306 -9.69 13.76 23.15
CA VAL A 306 -9.35 14.51 21.94
C VAL A 306 -9.05 13.54 20.83
N ASN A 307 -9.87 13.57 19.79
CA ASN A 307 -9.67 12.79 18.58
C ASN A 307 -8.82 13.60 17.58
N SER A 308 -7.63 13.12 17.24
CA SER A 308 -6.77 13.77 16.24
C SER A 308 -7.13 13.29 14.81
N PRO A 309 -6.77 14.07 13.77
CA PRO A 309 -6.78 13.57 12.41
C PRO A 309 -5.92 12.32 12.24
N GLY A 310 -6.28 11.46 11.29
CA GLY A 310 -5.46 10.30 10.94
C GLY A 310 -4.39 10.64 9.92
N TRP A 311 -3.18 10.09 10.07
CA TRP A 311 -2.12 10.23 9.07
C TRP A 311 -2.15 9.12 8.01
N TRP A 312 -1.49 9.36 6.88
CA TRP A 312 -1.37 8.39 5.79
C TRP A 312 -0.30 7.32 6.07
N ALA A 313 -0.43 6.15 5.44
CA ALA A 313 0.59 5.11 5.46
C ALA A 313 1.91 5.57 4.82
N SER A 314 1.81 6.39 3.78
CA SER A 314 2.96 6.98 3.12
C SER A 314 3.19 8.40 3.66
N PRO A 315 4.36 8.68 4.26
CA PRO A 315 4.70 10.04 4.71
C PRO A 315 4.65 11.08 3.59
N LEU A 316 4.79 10.67 2.33
CA LEU A 316 4.73 11.55 1.15
C LEU A 316 3.34 12.16 0.94
N TRP A 317 2.29 11.52 1.44
CA TRP A 317 0.92 12.03 1.31
C TRP A 317 0.49 12.89 2.50
N CYS A 318 1.34 12.99 3.53
CA CYS A 318 1.07 13.81 4.70
C CYS A 318 1.45 15.26 4.45
N THR A 319 0.53 16.19 4.73
CA THR A 319 0.76 17.63 4.60
C THR A 319 1.24 18.25 5.91
N LYS A 320 1.87 19.41 5.80
CA LYS A 320 2.35 20.18 6.97
C LYS A 320 1.19 20.60 7.87
N GLU A 321 0.06 20.98 7.27
CA GLU A 321 -1.16 21.40 7.96
C GLU A 321 -1.76 20.24 8.75
N GLN A 322 -1.77 19.04 8.17
CA GLN A 322 -2.26 17.84 8.83
C GLN A 322 -1.40 17.47 10.05
N ASP A 323 -0.08 17.53 9.92
CA ASP A 323 0.83 17.27 11.05
C ASP A 323 0.70 18.33 12.14
N LYS A 324 0.54 19.61 11.76
CA LYS A 324 0.28 20.70 12.72
C LYS A 324 -1.02 20.44 13.47
N GLU A 325 -2.08 20.00 12.78
CA GLU A 325 -3.34 19.69 13.42
C GLU A 325 -3.22 18.46 14.34
N ILE A 326 -2.48 17.42 13.93
CA ILE A 326 -2.18 16.27 14.81
C ILE A 326 -1.45 16.74 16.08
N MET A 327 -0.45 17.61 15.98
CA MET A 327 0.29 18.12 17.15
C MET A 327 -0.56 19.05 18.01
N ARG A 328 -1.47 19.82 17.41
CA ARG A 328 -2.44 20.67 18.11
C ARG A 328 -3.35 19.86 19.03
N SER A 329 -3.59 18.57 18.78
CA SER A 329 -4.37 17.72 19.69
C SER A 329 -3.82 17.72 21.13
N LEU A 330 -2.50 17.85 21.30
CA LEU A 330 -1.82 17.83 22.60
C LEU A 330 -2.12 19.08 23.43
N THR A 331 -2.46 20.21 22.78
CA THR A 331 -2.76 21.47 23.46
C THR A 331 -4.24 21.64 23.81
N LEU A 332 -5.12 20.80 23.25
CA LEU A 332 -6.56 20.82 23.55
C LEU A 332 -6.92 20.18 24.89
N CYS A 333 -6.01 19.38 25.45
CA CYS A 333 -6.14 18.77 26.77
C CYS A 333 -5.31 19.56 27.80
N LEU A 334 -5.84 20.61 28.42
CA LEU A 334 -5.11 21.34 29.48
C LEU A 334 -5.19 20.61 30.83
N PRO A 335 -4.11 20.57 31.65
CA PRO A 335 -2.74 21.09 31.39
C PRO A 335 -1.91 20.26 30.39
N GLY A 336 -2.27 18.99 30.18
CA GLY A 336 -1.73 18.10 29.14
C GLY A 336 -2.44 16.74 29.20
N PRO A 337 -2.32 15.87 28.18
CA PRO A 337 -2.93 14.53 28.23
C PRO A 337 -2.27 13.62 29.27
N HIS A 338 -3.10 12.87 30.00
CA HIS A 338 -2.64 11.76 30.85
C HIS A 338 -2.19 10.57 30.01
N ALA A 339 -2.89 10.30 28.90
CA ALA A 339 -2.59 9.20 28.00
C ALA A 339 -2.72 9.60 26.53
N ILE A 340 -1.82 9.07 25.72
CA ILE A 340 -1.93 9.03 24.26
C ILE A 340 -2.25 7.58 23.88
N LEU A 341 -3.39 7.35 23.23
CA LEU A 341 -3.76 6.04 22.73
C LEU A 341 -3.38 5.94 21.26
N LEU A 342 -2.43 5.07 20.93
CA LEU A 342 -2.08 4.74 19.55
C LEU A 342 -2.99 3.63 19.04
N VAL A 343 -3.96 4.01 18.22
CA VAL A 343 -5.02 3.12 17.73
C VAL A 343 -4.53 2.31 16.53
N ILE A 344 -4.52 0.98 16.66
CA ILE A 344 -4.04 0.02 15.65
C ILE A 344 -5.06 -1.09 15.44
N PRO A 345 -5.51 -1.35 14.20
CA PRO A 345 -6.43 -2.45 13.92
C PRO A 345 -5.68 -3.79 13.94
N VAL A 346 -6.22 -4.82 14.61
CA VAL A 346 -5.58 -6.16 14.68
C VAL A 346 -5.69 -6.96 13.38
N ASP A 347 -6.53 -6.53 12.46
CA ASP A 347 -6.90 -7.25 11.25
C ASP A 347 -6.21 -6.75 9.99
N VAL A 348 -5.23 -5.86 10.16
CA VAL A 348 -4.32 -5.39 9.13
C VAL A 348 -2.90 -5.56 9.67
N ALA A 349 -1.97 -6.00 8.84
CA ALA A 349 -0.59 -6.18 9.26
C ALA A 349 0.08 -4.84 9.59
N TYR A 350 0.69 -4.78 10.77
CA TYR A 350 1.51 -3.64 11.16
C TYR A 350 2.94 -3.80 10.63
N THR A 351 3.13 -3.33 9.39
CA THR A 351 4.40 -3.45 8.65
C THR A 351 5.42 -2.37 9.01
N GLU A 352 6.65 -2.55 8.50
CA GLU A 352 7.72 -1.55 8.58
C GLU A 352 7.33 -0.18 8.00
N THR A 353 6.47 -0.14 6.99
CA THR A 353 5.92 1.12 6.44
C THR A 353 5.12 1.87 7.50
N HIS A 354 4.28 1.16 8.27
CA HIS A 354 3.50 1.75 9.37
C HIS A 354 4.40 2.27 10.48
N ARG A 355 5.45 1.52 10.83
CA ARG A 355 6.45 1.93 11.83
C ARG A 355 7.15 3.23 11.42
N ARG A 356 7.60 3.33 10.16
CA ARG A 356 8.25 4.54 9.64
C ARG A 356 7.31 5.74 9.61
N ALA A 357 6.06 5.54 9.18
CA ALA A 357 5.05 6.60 9.23
C ALA A 357 4.86 7.10 10.66
N LEU A 358 4.65 6.18 11.63
CA LEU A 358 4.53 6.53 13.05
C LEU A 358 5.74 7.32 13.55
N GLN A 359 6.96 6.87 13.26
CA GLN A 359 8.19 7.58 13.64
C GLN A 359 8.29 8.96 12.98
N THR A 360 7.81 9.10 11.75
CA THR A 360 7.81 10.38 11.04
C THR A 360 6.88 11.39 11.72
N HIS A 361 5.74 10.94 12.26
CA HIS A 361 4.79 11.82 12.94
C HIS A 361 5.18 12.08 14.40
N LEU A 362 5.44 11.03 15.19
CA LEU A 362 5.80 11.19 16.60
C LEU A 362 7.26 11.59 16.83
N GLY A 363 8.12 11.54 15.80
CA GLY A 363 9.51 11.96 15.91
C GLY A 363 9.70 13.46 16.14
N CYS A 364 8.65 14.28 15.95
CA CYS A 364 8.64 15.69 16.34
C CYS A 364 8.40 15.89 17.85
N LEU A 365 8.14 14.82 18.60
CA LEU A 365 7.92 14.84 20.04
C LEU A 365 9.17 14.29 20.74
N SER A 366 9.38 14.71 21.99
CA SER A 366 10.45 14.15 22.82
C SER A 366 10.21 12.66 23.09
N GLU A 367 11.28 11.93 23.45
CA GLU A 367 11.20 10.51 23.84
C GLU A 367 10.25 10.25 25.03
N GLU A 368 9.87 11.29 25.77
CA GLU A 368 8.90 11.23 26.86
C GLU A 368 7.49 10.85 26.40
N VAL A 369 7.14 11.10 25.13
CA VAL A 369 5.82 10.73 24.58
C VAL A 369 5.54 9.23 24.78
N TRP A 370 6.58 8.41 24.63
CA TRP A 370 6.48 6.96 24.77
C TRP A 370 6.22 6.52 26.21
N ARG A 371 6.47 7.37 27.21
CA ARG A 371 6.15 7.09 28.62
C ARG A 371 4.67 7.35 28.95
N HIS A 372 3.95 8.08 28.09
CA HIS A 372 2.53 8.38 28.25
C HIS A 372 1.66 7.70 27.17
N THR A 373 2.23 6.76 26.42
CA THR A 373 1.55 6.11 25.29
C THR A 373 1.14 4.67 25.59
N ILE A 374 -0.12 4.33 25.27
CA ILE A 374 -0.63 2.95 25.29
C ILE A 374 -1.03 2.56 23.86
N VAL A 375 -0.63 1.36 23.43
CA VAL A 375 -1.09 0.81 22.14
C VAL A 375 -2.50 0.28 22.30
N LEU A 376 -3.47 0.87 21.63
CA LEU A 376 -4.87 0.43 21.66
C LEU A 376 -5.20 -0.36 20.40
N PHE A 377 -5.45 -1.64 20.57
CA PHE A 377 -5.85 -2.54 19.49
C PHE A 377 -7.36 -2.47 19.26
N THR A 378 -7.80 -2.18 18.04
CA THR A 378 -9.21 -2.23 17.64
C THR A 378 -9.53 -3.54 16.91
N TYR A 379 -10.83 -3.85 16.82
CA TYR A 379 -11.34 -5.09 16.22
C TYR A 379 -10.89 -6.38 16.95
N GLY A 380 -10.80 -6.32 18.28
CA GLY A 380 -10.41 -7.46 19.13
C GLY A 380 -11.23 -8.73 18.92
N ASP A 381 -12.48 -8.62 18.45
CA ASP A 381 -13.33 -9.75 18.04
C ASP A 381 -12.71 -10.62 16.94
N ARG A 382 -11.76 -10.06 16.18
CA ARG A 382 -11.08 -10.75 15.09
C ARG A 382 -9.92 -11.63 15.55
N LEU A 383 -9.45 -11.46 16.78
CA LEU A 383 -8.40 -12.32 17.36
C LEU A 383 -8.93 -13.73 17.70
N ARG A 384 -10.21 -13.84 18.08
CA ARG A 384 -10.88 -15.07 18.56
C ARG A 384 -10.06 -15.83 19.60
N ASP A 385 -9.65 -17.06 19.28
CA ASP A 385 -8.91 -17.95 20.19
C ASP A 385 -7.43 -17.55 20.32
N THR A 386 -6.98 -16.54 19.57
CA THR A 386 -5.61 -16.02 19.65
C THR A 386 -5.57 -14.89 20.67
N THR A 387 -4.71 -15.00 21.67
CA THR A 387 -4.47 -13.90 22.62
C THR A 387 -3.76 -12.73 21.93
N ILE A 388 -3.93 -11.50 22.39
CA ILE A 388 -3.25 -10.33 21.80
C ILE A 388 -1.72 -10.47 21.83
N GLU A 389 -1.16 -11.09 22.86
CA GLU A 389 0.28 -11.34 22.97
C GLU A 389 0.76 -12.25 21.85
N GLN A 390 0.00 -13.30 21.51
CA GLN A 390 0.32 -14.15 20.37
C GLN A 390 0.21 -13.39 19.05
N HIS A 391 -0.73 -12.47 18.89
CA HIS A 391 -0.81 -11.63 17.70
C HIS A 391 0.43 -10.72 17.58
N ILE A 392 0.81 -10.03 18.66
CA ILE A 392 2.01 -9.18 18.71
C ILE A 392 3.27 -9.98 18.35
N GLU A 393 3.44 -11.17 18.93
CA GLU A 393 4.58 -12.04 18.64
C GLU A 393 4.56 -12.59 17.20
N ARG A 394 3.38 -12.76 16.58
CA ARG A 394 3.26 -13.27 15.20
C ARG A 394 3.52 -12.22 14.13
N GLU A 395 3.02 -11.00 14.26
CA GLU A 395 3.04 -10.00 13.17
C GLU A 395 4.46 -9.58 12.76
N GLY A 396 5.38 -9.58 13.73
CA GLY A 396 6.82 -9.40 13.52
C GLY A 396 7.41 -8.15 14.20
N PHE A 397 8.66 -7.85 13.83
CA PHE A 397 9.49 -6.86 14.53
C PHE A 397 8.83 -5.48 14.66
N ALA A 398 8.16 -4.97 13.62
CA ALA A 398 7.60 -3.62 13.63
C ALA A 398 6.55 -3.43 14.74
N LEU A 399 5.66 -4.41 14.93
CA LEU A 399 4.63 -4.34 15.99
C LEU A 399 5.23 -4.61 17.37
N GLN A 400 6.11 -5.60 17.49
CA GLN A 400 6.81 -5.91 18.74
C GLN A 400 7.61 -4.71 19.24
N TRP A 401 8.37 -4.06 18.35
CA TRP A 401 9.12 -2.85 18.63
C TRP A 401 8.22 -1.74 19.16
N LEU A 402 7.07 -1.51 18.53
CA LEU A 402 6.14 -0.47 18.98
C LEU A 402 5.61 -0.75 20.39
N VAL A 403 5.13 -1.96 20.63
CA VAL A 403 4.60 -2.36 21.94
C VAL A 403 5.69 -2.26 23.01
N GLU A 404 6.91 -2.66 22.69
CA GLU A 404 8.06 -2.55 23.59
C GLU A 404 8.50 -1.11 23.85
N LYS A 405 8.49 -0.27 22.81
CA LYS A 405 8.75 1.17 22.91
C LYS A 405 7.74 1.85 23.84
N CYS A 406 6.50 1.39 23.85
CA CYS A 406 5.44 1.83 24.77
C CYS A 406 5.47 1.12 26.14
N GLY A 407 6.58 0.49 26.54
CA GLY A 407 6.71 -0.15 27.85
C GLY A 407 5.89 -1.43 28.03
N ASN A 408 5.49 -2.11 26.94
CA ASN A 408 4.54 -3.23 26.95
C ASN A 408 3.13 -2.86 27.44
N ARG A 409 2.72 -1.61 27.28
CA ARG A 409 1.35 -1.17 27.60
C ARG A 409 0.48 -1.26 26.36
N TYR A 410 -0.54 -2.11 26.45
CA TYR A 410 -1.55 -2.26 25.41
C TYR A 410 -2.91 -2.59 26.00
N HIS A 411 -3.95 -2.27 25.23
CA HIS A 411 -5.33 -2.57 25.55
C HIS A 411 -6.05 -3.01 24.26
N VAL A 412 -7.10 -3.83 24.38
CA VAL A 412 -7.82 -4.39 23.23
C VAL A 412 -9.30 -4.05 23.34
N PHE A 413 -9.82 -3.40 22.32
CA PHE A 413 -11.22 -3.04 22.20
C PHE A 413 -11.95 -3.88 21.17
N THR A 414 -13.19 -4.23 21.53
CA THR A 414 -14.17 -4.82 20.62
C THR A 414 -15.30 -3.81 20.42
N ASN A 415 -15.14 -2.89 19.48
CA ASN A 415 -16.05 -1.75 19.24
C ASN A 415 -17.46 -2.17 18.73
N LYS A 416 -17.76 -3.48 18.66
CA LYS A 416 -19.08 -4.01 18.28
C LYS A 416 -20.02 -4.22 19.48
N VAL A 417 -19.49 -4.34 20.71
CA VAL A 417 -20.30 -4.60 21.91
C VAL A 417 -20.51 -3.29 22.66
N LYS A 418 -21.68 -2.67 22.46
CA LYS A 418 -22.11 -1.49 23.24
C LYS A 418 -22.31 -1.87 24.71
N GLY A 419 -21.95 -0.98 25.64
CA GLY A 419 -22.21 -1.17 27.08
C GLY A 419 -21.23 -2.09 27.82
N ASN A 420 -20.06 -2.40 27.24
CA ASN A 420 -19.05 -3.23 27.91
C ASN A 420 -18.20 -2.39 28.88
N SER A 421 -18.82 -1.91 29.95
CA SER A 421 -18.21 -0.99 30.94
C SER A 421 -16.92 -1.52 31.58
N SER A 422 -16.72 -2.85 31.59
CA SER A 422 -15.50 -3.48 32.09
C SER A 422 -14.27 -3.17 31.24
N GLN A 423 -14.40 -3.10 29.91
CA GLN A 423 -13.27 -2.80 29.02
C GLN A 423 -12.78 -1.36 29.21
N ILE A 424 -13.74 -0.43 29.36
CA ILE A 424 -13.45 0.98 29.62
C ILE A 424 -12.80 1.12 31.00
N THR A 425 -13.37 0.48 32.02
CA THR A 425 -12.81 0.52 33.38
C THR A 425 -11.39 -0.02 33.41
N GLU A 426 -11.11 -1.16 32.77
CA GLU A 426 -9.77 -1.73 32.68
C GLU A 426 -8.80 -0.81 31.91
N LEU A 427 -9.26 -0.11 30.87
CA LEU A 427 -8.44 0.89 30.17
C LEU A 427 -8.10 2.07 31.10
N LEU A 428 -9.07 2.61 31.83
CA LEU A 428 -8.85 3.73 32.75
C LEU A 428 -7.89 3.33 33.88
N GLU A 429 -8.01 2.12 34.43
CA GLU A 429 -7.05 1.56 35.38
C GLU A 429 -5.63 1.48 34.80
N LYS A 430 -5.46 1.02 33.54
CA LYS A 430 -4.14 1.03 32.87
C LYS A 430 -3.56 2.43 32.73
N ILE A 431 -4.41 3.43 32.49
CA ILE A 431 -3.99 4.83 32.37
C ILE A 431 -3.55 5.35 33.75
N GLU A 432 -4.29 5.07 34.81
CA GLU A 432 -3.93 5.45 36.18
C GLU A 432 -2.62 4.78 36.64
N GLU A 433 -2.46 3.48 36.38
CA GLU A 433 -1.21 2.73 36.61
C GLU A 433 -0.03 3.40 35.87
N MET A 434 -0.23 3.79 34.61
CA MET A 434 0.79 4.48 33.81
C MET A 434 1.11 5.88 34.33
N VAL A 435 0.10 6.65 34.76
CA VAL A 435 0.30 7.99 35.33
C VAL A 435 1.04 7.91 36.65
N ALA A 436 0.73 6.91 37.49
CA ALA A 436 1.46 6.64 38.73
C ALA A 436 2.93 6.27 38.46
N GLU A 437 3.20 5.43 37.45
CA GLU A 437 4.57 5.13 37.00
C GLU A 437 5.34 6.40 36.57
N ASN A 438 4.64 7.41 36.04
CA ASN A 438 5.19 8.72 35.69
C ASN A 438 5.12 9.75 36.83
N SER A 439 5.04 9.31 38.09
CA SER A 439 5.00 10.16 39.28
C SER A 439 3.81 11.13 39.32
N GLY A 440 2.68 10.72 38.73
CA GLY A 440 1.45 11.54 38.67
C GLY A 440 1.46 12.62 37.58
N ASN A 441 2.49 12.67 36.73
CA ASN A 441 2.60 13.70 35.71
C ASN A 441 1.77 13.38 34.46
N HIS A 442 1.36 14.45 33.78
CA HIS A 442 0.77 14.38 32.44
C HIS A 442 1.86 14.70 31.40
N PHE A 443 1.63 14.30 30.15
CA PHE A 443 2.53 14.65 29.07
C PHE A 443 2.40 16.14 28.72
N SER A 444 3.50 16.88 28.80
CA SER A 444 3.54 18.31 28.50
C SER A 444 4.76 18.63 27.63
N PRO A 445 4.67 18.44 26.30
CA PRO A 445 5.78 18.77 25.41
C PRO A 445 5.97 20.28 25.26
N ASP A 446 7.21 20.72 25.02
CA ASP A 446 7.49 22.09 24.58
C ASP A 446 7.00 22.27 23.13
N MET A 447 5.80 22.82 22.98
CA MET A 447 5.17 23.00 21.68
C MET A 447 5.99 23.88 20.73
N SER A 448 6.81 24.81 21.23
CA SER A 448 7.70 25.62 20.39
C SER A 448 8.74 24.74 19.69
N GLN A 449 9.36 23.82 20.45
CA GLN A 449 10.29 22.84 19.89
C GLN A 449 9.60 21.87 18.93
N VAL A 450 8.39 21.41 19.27
CA VAL A 450 7.61 20.50 18.39
C VAL A 450 7.33 21.16 17.04
N TYR A 451 6.87 22.42 17.03
CA TYR A 451 6.61 23.13 15.78
C TYR A 451 7.89 23.45 15.00
N GLN A 452 9.00 23.73 15.68
CA GLN A 452 10.30 23.88 15.02
C GLN A 452 10.75 22.58 14.34
N GLN A 453 10.69 21.44 15.03
CA GLN A 453 11.05 20.14 14.44
C GLN A 453 10.14 19.75 13.27
N LEU A 454 8.85 20.11 13.35
CA LEU A 454 7.90 19.92 12.26
C LEU A 454 8.27 20.78 11.04
N GLU A 455 8.65 22.03 11.28
CA GLU A 455 9.13 22.93 10.22
C GLU A 455 10.39 22.37 9.55
N GLU A 456 11.39 21.96 10.33
CA GLU A 456 12.63 21.35 9.86
C GLU A 456 12.38 20.07 9.04
N LYS A 457 11.47 19.21 9.51
CA LYS A 457 11.05 17.99 8.81
C LYS A 457 10.52 18.28 7.40
N PHE A 458 9.63 19.27 7.25
CA PHE A 458 9.04 19.59 5.93
C PHE A 458 10.04 20.33 5.04
N LYS A 459 10.88 21.21 5.59
CA LYS A 459 11.98 21.83 4.85
C LYS A 459 12.97 20.81 4.30
N TRP A 460 13.32 19.80 5.11
CA TRP A 460 14.20 18.72 4.67
C TRP A 460 13.58 17.93 3.50
N ARG A 461 12.28 17.66 3.56
CA ARG A 461 11.54 16.99 2.48
C ARG A 461 11.58 17.77 1.18
N GLU A 462 11.23 19.05 1.20
CA GLU A 462 11.29 19.92 0.02
C GLU A 462 12.71 19.91 -0.57
N THR A 463 13.73 20.05 0.29
CA THR A 463 15.14 20.02 -0.13
C THR A 463 15.50 18.69 -0.81
N GLU A 464 15.02 17.57 -0.30
CA GLU A 464 15.30 16.25 -0.86
C GLU A 464 14.57 16.00 -2.20
N GLU A 465 13.34 16.51 -2.34
CA GLU A 465 12.61 16.53 -3.61
C GLU A 465 13.36 17.36 -4.66
N ILE A 466 13.84 18.55 -4.28
CA ILE A 466 14.64 19.41 -5.16
C ILE A 466 15.95 18.74 -5.56
N LYS A 467 16.66 18.07 -4.64
CA LYS A 467 17.86 17.28 -4.98
C LYS A 467 17.56 16.19 -5.98
N THR A 468 16.44 15.50 -5.81
CA THR A 468 16.03 14.40 -6.70
C THR A 468 15.72 14.94 -8.10
N LEU A 469 14.89 15.98 -8.20
CA LEU A 469 14.56 16.64 -9.47
C LEU A 469 15.83 17.18 -10.16
N PHE A 470 16.71 17.81 -9.40
CA PHE A 470 17.99 18.30 -9.92
C PHE A 470 18.84 17.15 -10.49
N GLN A 471 18.91 16.02 -9.78
CA GLN A 471 19.67 14.85 -10.21
C GLN A 471 19.08 14.22 -11.48
N GLU A 472 17.76 14.15 -11.61
CA GLU A 472 17.07 13.63 -12.79
C GLU A 472 17.32 14.52 -14.01
N GLU A 473 17.16 15.83 -13.85
CA GLU A 473 17.42 16.83 -14.89
C GLU A 473 18.89 16.86 -15.32
N TRP A 474 19.80 16.72 -14.35
CA TRP A 474 21.23 16.57 -14.61
C TRP A 474 21.50 15.34 -15.49
N ASN A 475 20.96 14.17 -15.09
CA ASN A 475 21.11 12.93 -15.84
C ASN A 475 20.51 13.05 -17.26
N ARG A 476 19.41 13.81 -17.41
CA ARG A 476 18.80 14.11 -18.72
C ARG A 476 19.73 14.94 -19.61
N LYS A 477 20.25 16.07 -19.12
CA LYS A 477 21.17 16.96 -19.87
C LYS A 477 22.46 16.23 -20.27
N GLU A 478 23.01 15.41 -19.36
CA GLU A 478 24.20 14.60 -19.65
C GLU A 478 23.95 13.61 -20.80
N ARG A 479 22.79 12.93 -20.79
CA ARG A 479 22.40 12.02 -21.89
C ARG A 479 22.23 12.78 -23.21
N GLU A 480 21.59 13.94 -23.20
CA GLU A 480 21.38 14.74 -24.42
C GLU A 480 22.70 15.18 -25.06
N ILE A 481 23.67 15.60 -24.25
CA ILE A 481 24.99 15.98 -24.74
C ILE A 481 25.72 14.75 -25.30
N LYS A 482 25.74 13.63 -24.56
CA LYS A 482 26.31 12.37 -25.05
C LYS A 482 25.68 11.91 -26.37
N LEU A 483 24.34 11.99 -26.50
CA LEU A 483 23.62 11.64 -27.72
C LEU A 483 23.92 12.59 -28.89
N ARG A 484 24.03 13.90 -28.64
CA ARG A 484 24.40 14.89 -29.65
C ARG A 484 25.78 14.59 -30.22
N PHE A 485 26.78 14.40 -29.36
CA PHE A 485 28.15 14.05 -29.76
C PHE A 485 28.21 12.67 -30.45
N LEU A 486 27.45 11.68 -29.99
CA LEU A 486 27.34 10.38 -30.67
C LEU A 486 26.73 10.50 -32.06
N GLY A 487 25.72 11.37 -32.23
CA GLY A 487 25.14 11.67 -33.54
C GLY A 487 26.10 12.40 -34.48
N GLU A 488 26.97 13.25 -33.96
CA GLU A 488 28.05 13.89 -34.72
C GLU A 488 29.11 12.86 -35.15
N LEU A 489 29.53 11.97 -34.26
CA LEU A 489 30.44 10.86 -34.57
C LEU A 489 29.87 9.98 -35.69
N LYS A 490 28.62 9.53 -35.58
CA LYS A 490 27.95 8.73 -36.61
C LYS A 490 27.87 9.44 -37.96
N ARG A 491 27.64 10.76 -37.98
CA ARG A 491 27.65 11.56 -39.22
C ARG A 491 29.04 11.59 -39.85
N GLN A 492 30.08 11.73 -39.03
CA GLN A 492 31.46 11.70 -39.52
C GLN A 492 31.84 10.31 -40.05
N ASP A 493 31.48 9.24 -39.33
CA ASP A 493 31.72 7.86 -39.78
C ASP A 493 30.99 7.57 -41.10
N SER A 494 29.73 8.00 -41.25
CA SER A 494 28.98 7.87 -42.51
C SER A 494 29.60 8.65 -43.67
N LEU A 495 30.17 9.84 -43.41
CA LEU A 495 30.89 10.61 -44.43
C LEU A 495 32.19 9.91 -44.84
N VAL A 496 32.91 9.33 -43.89
CA VAL A 496 34.10 8.51 -44.17
C VAL A 496 33.71 7.31 -45.01
N GLU A 497 32.67 6.57 -44.63
CA GLU A 497 32.17 5.42 -45.36
C GLU A 497 31.81 5.80 -46.82
N LYS A 498 31.04 6.87 -47.02
CA LYS A 498 30.69 7.38 -48.36
C LYS A 498 31.92 7.74 -49.19
N VAL A 499 32.89 8.45 -48.59
CA VAL A 499 34.13 8.83 -49.28
C VAL A 499 34.95 7.58 -49.61
N THR A 500 35.03 6.60 -48.71
CA THR A 500 35.72 5.33 -48.99
C THR A 500 35.04 4.52 -50.09
N THR A 501 33.71 4.46 -50.12
CA THR A 501 32.95 3.78 -51.18
C THR A 501 33.17 4.46 -52.53
N SER A 502 33.05 5.80 -52.60
CA SER A 502 33.30 6.55 -53.84
C SER A 502 34.76 6.44 -54.30
N LEU A 503 35.73 6.40 -53.40
CA LEU A 503 37.13 6.16 -53.75
C LEU A 503 37.34 4.73 -54.27
N MET A 504 36.72 3.73 -53.67
CA MET A 504 36.78 2.34 -54.16
C MET A 504 36.13 2.18 -55.54
N GLU A 505 35.04 2.88 -55.83
CA GLU A 505 34.42 2.94 -57.17
C GLU A 505 35.33 3.59 -58.20
N LEU A 506 35.92 4.74 -57.89
CA LEU A 506 36.87 5.43 -58.78
C LEU A 506 38.11 4.57 -59.09
N VAL A 507 38.58 3.78 -58.12
CA VAL A 507 39.71 2.85 -58.32
C VAL A 507 39.32 1.74 -59.29
N LYS A 508 38.11 1.16 -59.18
CA LYS A 508 37.59 0.19 -60.15
C LYS A 508 37.51 0.76 -61.56
N ASP A 509 37.00 1.99 -61.70
CA ASP A 509 36.87 2.64 -63.01
C ASP A 509 38.24 2.93 -63.66
N THR A 510 39.27 3.20 -62.86
CA THR A 510 40.64 3.38 -63.35
C THR A 510 41.37 2.07 -63.69
N GLU A 511 41.00 0.95 -63.08
CA GLU A 511 41.54 -0.36 -63.45
C GLU A 511 40.93 -0.90 -64.76
N GLU A 512 39.70 -0.49 -65.12
CA GLU A 512 39.06 -0.86 -66.38
C GLU A 512 39.47 0.00 -67.59
N ALA A 513 40.03 1.19 -67.38
CA ALA A 513 40.52 2.07 -68.43
C ALA A 513 42.03 1.88 -68.73
N LYS A 514 42.37 1.00 -69.69
CA LYS A 514 43.73 0.90 -70.26
C LYS A 514 44.17 2.23 -70.94
N VAL A 515 45.01 3.04 -70.29
CA VAL A 515 45.77 4.15 -70.91
C VAL A 515 47.19 4.24 -70.30
N PRO A 516 48.27 4.41 -71.10
CA PRO A 516 49.67 4.36 -70.63
C PRO A 516 50.14 5.64 -69.91
N PRO A 517 51.17 5.56 -69.04
CA PRO A 517 51.50 6.64 -68.12
C PRO A 517 52.37 7.72 -68.80
N LYS A 518 52.10 8.98 -68.49
CA LYS A 518 53.07 10.08 -68.69
C LYS A 518 53.50 10.65 -67.33
N PRO A 519 54.81 10.96 -67.14
CA PRO A 519 55.34 11.26 -65.83
C PRO A 519 55.50 12.76 -65.55
N LYS A 520 55.66 13.04 -64.24
CA LYS A 520 56.21 14.23 -63.58
C LYS A 520 55.22 15.31 -63.14
N SER A 521 54.61 15.05 -61.99
CA SER A 521 54.58 15.98 -60.87
C SER A 521 54.62 15.16 -59.57
N LYS A 522 55.08 15.75 -58.46
CA LYS A 522 55.33 15.08 -57.16
C LYS A 522 54.05 14.39 -56.67
N HIS A 523 53.84 13.14 -57.05
CA HIS A 523 52.71 12.35 -56.60
C HIS A 523 53.05 11.80 -55.22
N ILE A 524 52.45 12.41 -54.20
CA ILE A 524 52.20 11.77 -52.91
C ILE A 524 51.61 10.38 -53.20
N THR A 525 52.29 9.32 -52.78
CA THR A 525 51.84 7.94 -53.01
C THR A 525 50.47 7.73 -52.36
N GLN A 526 49.63 6.86 -52.93
CA GLN A 526 48.27 6.61 -52.42
C GLN A 526 48.27 6.25 -50.93
N HIS A 527 49.27 5.48 -50.49
CA HIS A 527 49.52 5.13 -49.10
C HIS A 527 49.81 6.34 -48.19
N GLN A 528 50.43 7.40 -48.72
CA GLN A 528 50.63 8.67 -47.99
C GLN A 528 49.33 9.49 -47.89
N LYS A 529 48.43 9.42 -48.88
CA LYS A 529 47.11 10.08 -48.82
C LYS A 529 46.16 9.40 -47.84
N GLU A 530 46.14 8.06 -47.84
CA GLU A 530 45.37 7.26 -46.89
C GLU A 530 45.86 7.48 -45.45
N SER A 531 47.18 7.46 -45.24
CA SER A 531 47.77 7.76 -43.93
C SER A 531 47.50 9.20 -43.47
N GLN A 532 47.55 10.19 -44.37
CA GLN A 532 47.16 11.57 -44.06
C GLN A 532 45.68 11.71 -43.72
N PHE A 533 44.80 10.98 -44.41
CA PHE A 533 43.36 10.96 -44.11
C PHE A 533 43.05 10.29 -42.78
N GLU A 534 43.67 9.14 -42.50
CA GLU A 534 43.51 8.41 -41.23
C GLU A 534 44.03 9.22 -40.05
N MET A 535 45.19 9.87 -40.19
CA MET A 535 45.71 10.80 -39.17
C MET A 535 44.79 12.02 -38.99
N GLY A 536 44.24 12.57 -40.07
CA GLY A 536 43.26 13.65 -40.02
C GLY A 536 41.96 13.25 -39.31
N TRP A 537 41.47 12.03 -39.55
CA TRP A 537 40.30 11.47 -38.89
C TRP A 537 40.54 11.20 -37.41
N LYS A 538 41.67 10.58 -37.04
CA LYS A 538 42.06 10.36 -35.64
C LYS A 538 42.19 11.68 -34.87
N SER A 539 42.81 12.68 -35.51
CA SER A 539 42.95 14.03 -34.94
C SER A 539 41.59 14.69 -34.66
N ARG A 540 40.66 14.64 -35.63
CA ARG A 540 39.32 15.23 -35.49
C ARG A 540 38.43 14.50 -34.48
N ASN A 541 38.56 13.19 -34.36
CA ASN A 541 37.89 12.42 -33.32
C ASN A 541 38.43 12.72 -31.92
N GLU A 542 39.74 12.91 -31.79
CA GLU A 542 40.34 13.28 -30.50
C GLU A 542 39.98 14.73 -30.11
N GLU A 543 39.88 15.64 -31.09
CA GLU A 543 39.36 16.99 -30.88
C GLU A 543 37.91 16.97 -30.37
N MET A 544 37.03 16.16 -30.98
CA MET A 544 35.66 15.98 -30.50
C MET A 544 35.59 15.36 -29.10
N ARG A 545 36.43 14.36 -28.80
CA ARG A 545 36.53 13.79 -27.44
C ARG A 545 36.96 14.83 -26.42
N THR A 546 37.88 15.71 -26.79
CA THR A 546 38.34 16.81 -25.94
C THR A 546 37.22 17.83 -25.70
N ARG A 547 36.46 18.19 -26.73
CA ARG A 547 35.27 19.06 -26.61
C ARG A 547 34.16 18.46 -25.76
N LEU A 548 33.91 17.15 -25.87
CA LEU A 548 32.96 16.46 -24.99
C LEU A 548 33.44 16.53 -23.53
N LYS A 549 34.71 16.22 -23.27
CA LYS A 549 35.29 16.28 -21.92
C LYS A 549 35.22 17.70 -21.33
N SER A 550 35.53 18.74 -22.11
CA SER A 550 35.45 20.12 -21.63
C SER A 550 34.02 20.54 -21.33
N THR A 551 33.06 20.18 -22.19
CA THR A 551 31.63 20.49 -21.98
C THR A 551 31.10 19.80 -20.71
N LEU A 552 31.44 18.53 -20.50
CA LEU A 552 31.05 17.81 -19.29
C LEU A 552 31.71 18.40 -18.03
N ALA A 553 32.96 18.88 -18.12
CA ALA A 553 33.66 19.51 -16.99
C ALA A 553 33.09 20.90 -16.64
N GLU A 554 32.65 21.68 -17.63
CA GLU A 554 31.95 22.95 -17.38
C GLU A 554 30.61 22.73 -16.69
N MET A 555 29.83 21.75 -17.16
CA MET A 555 28.60 21.37 -16.49
C MET A 555 28.86 20.90 -15.06
N ASP A 556 29.92 20.13 -14.80
CA ASP A 556 30.18 19.61 -13.45
C ASP A 556 30.46 20.75 -12.45
N LYS A 557 31.11 21.83 -12.91
CA LYS A 557 31.27 23.06 -12.12
C LYS A 557 29.93 23.72 -11.79
N GLU A 558 29.02 23.82 -12.76
CA GLU A 558 27.66 24.32 -12.51
C GLU A 558 26.90 23.42 -11.52
N SER A 559 27.06 22.10 -11.65
CA SER A 559 26.46 21.13 -10.72
C SER A 559 26.92 21.36 -9.28
N GLN A 560 28.22 21.56 -9.09
CA GLN A 560 28.80 21.81 -7.77
C GLN A 560 28.28 23.11 -7.16
N GLN A 561 28.08 24.16 -7.94
CA GLN A 561 27.49 25.41 -7.47
C GLN A 561 26.04 25.24 -7.02
N ILE A 562 25.21 24.56 -7.82
CA ILE A 562 23.80 24.32 -7.46
C ILE A 562 23.70 23.40 -6.23
N LYS A 563 24.53 22.35 -6.14
CA LYS A 563 24.60 21.48 -4.95
C LYS A 563 24.98 22.27 -3.69
N LEU A 564 25.91 23.21 -3.81
CA LEU A 564 26.29 24.11 -2.71
C LEU A 564 25.13 25.01 -2.29
N LEU A 565 24.39 25.59 -3.25
CA LEU A 565 23.21 26.43 -2.97
C LEU A 565 22.11 25.65 -2.26
N ILE A 566 21.81 24.43 -2.71
CA ILE A 566 20.85 23.53 -2.06
C ILE A 566 21.28 23.21 -0.61
N HIS A 567 22.59 23.00 -0.38
CA HIS A 567 23.13 22.69 0.95
C HIS A 567 23.17 23.89 1.90
N LEU A 568 23.51 25.08 1.38
CA LEU A 568 23.59 26.32 2.16
C LEU A 568 22.22 26.78 2.63
N ARG A 569 21.16 26.66 1.81
CA ARG A 569 19.80 27.02 2.26
C ARG A 569 19.26 26.05 3.33
N GLY A 570 19.61 24.76 3.24
CA GLY A 570 19.29 23.78 4.29
C GLY A 570 19.97 24.06 5.64
N SER A 571 21.00 24.91 5.68
CA SER A 571 21.74 25.27 6.90
C SER A 571 21.53 26.73 7.36
N TYR A 572 21.27 27.69 6.46
CA TYR A 572 21.11 29.11 6.82
C TYR A 572 19.77 29.47 7.47
N GLU A 573 18.71 28.68 7.27
CA GLU A 573 17.41 28.91 7.92
C GLU A 573 17.28 28.30 9.33
N LEU A 574 18.40 27.82 9.91
CA LEU A 574 18.48 27.22 11.26
C LEU A 574 19.06 28.18 12.33
N LEU A 575 19.24 29.47 12.02
CA LEU A 575 19.71 30.43 13.02
C LEU A 575 18.53 31.00 13.83
N PRO A 576 18.51 30.87 15.18
CA PRO A 576 17.46 31.47 15.99
C PRO A 576 17.59 33.01 16.02
N PRO A 577 16.49 33.76 15.97
CA PRO A 577 16.52 35.22 16.04
C PRO A 577 16.75 35.64 17.49
N GLN A 578 17.99 35.94 17.85
CA GLN A 578 18.32 36.60 19.10
C GLN A 578 19.33 37.70 18.81
N LEU A 579 18.83 38.94 18.74
CA LEU A 579 19.39 40.17 19.33
C LEU A 579 18.85 41.41 18.59
N SER A 580 17.83 42.05 19.16
CA SER A 580 17.60 43.49 18.95
C SER A 580 16.78 44.12 20.10
N GLU A 581 17.44 44.38 21.23
CA GLU A 581 17.07 45.51 22.08
C GLU A 581 18.04 46.66 21.80
N GLY A 582 17.50 47.84 21.44
CA GLY A 582 18.27 49.10 21.45
C GLY A 582 18.02 50.11 20.33
N THR A 583 16.93 50.87 20.44
CA THR A 583 16.76 52.32 20.14
C THR A 583 17.33 52.98 18.84
N VAL A 584 16.38 53.29 17.92
CA VAL A 584 16.13 54.55 17.17
C VAL A 584 17.22 55.13 16.22
N SER A 585 16.98 55.09 14.90
CA SER A 585 16.45 56.23 14.11
C SER A 585 16.39 55.94 12.60
N SER A 586 15.24 56.24 11.99
CA SER A 586 14.98 56.59 10.57
C SER A 586 15.97 56.11 9.50
N TYR A 587 15.57 55.16 8.66
CA TYR A 587 15.66 55.27 7.19
C TYR A 587 14.75 54.21 6.54
N SER A 588 14.26 54.56 5.36
CA SER A 588 13.21 53.95 4.57
C SER A 588 13.44 52.49 4.14
N SER A 589 12.36 51.70 4.19
CA SER A 589 11.95 50.65 3.24
C SER A 589 13.06 49.81 2.58
N SER A 590 13.28 48.60 3.08
CA SER A 590 13.89 47.47 2.35
C SER A 590 13.68 46.14 3.10
N ASP A 591 12.42 45.75 3.35
CA ASP A 591 12.08 44.44 3.92
C ASP A 591 11.65 43.40 2.85
N ASP A 592 11.99 43.64 1.58
CA ASP A 592 11.53 42.83 0.43
C ASP A 592 12.68 42.19 -0.37
N VAL A 593 13.70 41.62 0.30
CA VAL A 593 14.71 40.83 -0.41
C VAL A 593 14.94 39.51 0.32
N PHE A 594 14.74 38.40 -0.39
CA PHE A 594 14.76 36.99 0.06
C PHE A 594 13.43 36.37 0.50
N SER A 595 12.35 36.71 -0.23
CA SER A 595 11.17 35.83 -0.40
C SER A 595 11.15 35.21 -1.81
N ASP A 596 12.30 34.75 -2.31
CA ASP A 596 12.33 34.04 -3.59
C ASP A 596 12.12 32.54 -3.35
N ASN A 597 11.01 32.05 -3.90
CA ASN A 597 10.64 30.66 -4.02
C ASN A 597 11.83 29.90 -4.66
N ILE A 598 12.20 28.70 -4.19
CA ILE A 598 13.26 27.89 -4.86
C ILE A 598 12.90 27.68 -6.33
N TYR A 599 11.59 27.59 -6.62
CA TYR A 599 11.11 27.60 -7.98
C TYR A 599 11.66 28.80 -8.74
N ASP A 600 11.73 30.03 -8.25
CA ASP A 600 12.20 31.20 -9.02
C ASP A 600 13.73 31.27 -9.23
N THR A 601 14.53 30.60 -8.39
CA THR A 601 15.99 30.51 -8.57
C THR A 601 16.39 29.32 -9.45
N VAL A 602 15.65 28.21 -9.37
CA VAL A 602 15.90 26.98 -10.13
C VAL A 602 15.08 26.96 -11.43
N THR A 603 13.97 27.71 -11.52
CA THR A 603 13.14 27.80 -12.74
C THR A 603 13.91 28.35 -13.90
N PRO A 604 14.75 29.38 -13.84
CA PRO A 604 15.52 29.80 -15.02
C PRO A 604 16.37 28.66 -15.61
N TRP A 605 16.81 27.70 -14.78
CA TRP A 605 17.54 26.50 -15.20
C TRP A 605 16.64 25.33 -15.63
N LEU A 606 15.42 25.23 -15.09
CA LEU A 606 14.38 24.27 -15.47
C LEU A 606 13.54 24.73 -16.69
N SER A 607 13.41 26.03 -16.90
CA SER A 607 12.52 26.71 -17.86
C SER A 607 13.24 27.13 -19.13
N SER A 608 14.55 26.89 -19.24
CA SER A 608 15.31 27.16 -20.47
C SER A 608 14.89 26.28 -21.65
N THR A 609 13.82 25.47 -21.54
CA THR A 609 13.30 24.69 -22.68
C THR A 609 11.84 24.25 -22.53
N THR A 610 10.89 25.18 -22.38
CA THR A 610 9.49 24.90 -22.76
C THR A 610 8.87 26.08 -23.50
N GLY A 611 9.00 26.07 -24.82
CA GLY A 611 8.04 26.74 -25.69
C GLY A 611 6.74 25.95 -25.72
N GLN A 612 5.99 25.92 -24.61
CA GLN A 612 4.56 25.65 -24.61
C GLN A 612 3.93 26.19 -23.32
N ARG A 613 3.07 27.18 -23.51
CA ARG A 613 2.32 27.90 -22.49
C ARG A 613 1.19 26.98 -22.00
N VAL A 614 1.29 26.46 -20.78
CA VAL A 614 0.11 26.00 -20.04
C VAL A 614 -0.17 27.02 -18.96
N SER A 615 -1.10 27.93 -19.27
CA SER A 615 -1.69 28.84 -18.30
C SER A 615 -2.55 28.06 -17.31
N ARG A 616 -2.21 28.12 -16.02
CA ARG A 616 -3.19 27.95 -14.95
C ARG A 616 -3.12 29.19 -14.07
N SER A 617 -4.08 30.09 -14.27
CA SER A 617 -4.37 31.18 -13.34
C SER A 617 -5.22 30.67 -12.17
N PRO A 618 -5.00 31.19 -10.95
CA PRO A 618 -5.76 30.84 -9.75
C PRO A 618 -7.04 31.68 -9.67
N SER A 619 -8.20 31.05 -9.50
CA SER A 619 -9.44 31.76 -9.17
C SER A 619 -9.64 31.81 -7.67
N VAL A 620 -9.30 32.95 -7.07
CA VAL A 620 -9.81 33.40 -5.78
C VAL A 620 -11.11 34.16 -6.07
N CYS A 621 -12.25 33.65 -5.58
CA CYS A 621 -13.50 34.38 -5.59
C CYS A 621 -13.70 35.04 -4.21
N SER A 622 -13.57 36.36 -4.19
CA SER A 622 -14.06 37.24 -3.14
C SER A 622 -14.83 38.39 -3.80
N GLY A 623 -16.04 38.67 -3.32
CA GLY A 623 -16.73 39.93 -3.59
C GLY A 623 -18.22 39.76 -3.88
N GLY A 624 -19.06 40.24 -2.96
CA GLY A 624 -20.50 40.30 -3.10
C GLY A 624 -21.02 41.59 -3.74
N THR A 625 -22.34 41.55 -3.98
CA THR A 625 -23.36 42.62 -4.03
C THR A 625 -23.27 43.73 -5.08
N THR A 626 -24.22 43.69 -6.03
CA THR A 626 -25.30 44.68 -6.41
C THR A 626 -25.86 44.16 -7.75
N GLY A 627 -27.15 43.90 -8.02
CA GLY A 627 -28.32 44.77 -7.94
C GLY A 627 -28.98 44.84 -9.34
N GLU A 628 -30.14 44.20 -9.48
CA GLU A 628 -31.28 44.44 -10.40
C GLU A 628 -31.26 44.05 -11.90
N ASP A 629 -32.22 43.14 -12.20
CA ASP A 629 -33.24 43.12 -13.27
C ASP A 629 -32.90 43.09 -14.77
N SER A 630 -33.20 41.95 -15.42
CA SER A 630 -34.41 41.74 -16.24
C SER A 630 -34.30 40.44 -17.06
N GLY A 631 -35.40 39.68 -17.13
CA GLY A 631 -35.39 38.28 -17.57
C GLY A 631 -35.40 38.06 -19.08
N PHE A 632 -35.18 36.80 -19.48
CA PHE A 632 -35.93 36.11 -20.52
C PHE A 632 -35.59 34.61 -20.49
N SER A 633 -36.63 33.79 -20.73
CA SER A 633 -36.61 32.33 -20.73
C SER A 633 -35.89 31.75 -21.96
N SER A 634 -35.15 30.65 -21.81
CA SER A 634 -35.29 29.46 -22.68
C SER A 634 -34.40 28.28 -22.26
N THR A 635 -35.04 27.11 -22.33
CA THR A 635 -34.54 25.73 -22.31
C THR A 635 -33.38 25.44 -23.26
N LEU A 636 -32.35 24.70 -22.82
CA LEU A 636 -31.72 23.58 -23.53
C LEU A 636 -30.64 22.89 -22.67
N GLY A 637 -30.58 21.56 -22.79
CA GLY A 637 -29.96 20.64 -21.84
C GLY A 637 -28.43 20.59 -21.79
N SER A 638 -27.94 20.03 -20.69
CA SER A 638 -26.53 19.77 -20.40
C SER A 638 -26.27 18.25 -20.40
N PRO A 639 -25.21 17.74 -21.04
CA PRO A 639 -24.79 16.35 -20.90
C PRO A 639 -24.06 16.16 -19.55
N LYS A 640 -24.42 15.09 -18.84
CA LYS A 640 -23.77 14.63 -17.61
C LYS A 640 -22.36 14.11 -17.91
N SER A 641 -21.35 14.66 -17.25
CA SER A 641 -20.03 14.05 -17.04
C SER A 641 -20.05 13.13 -15.80
N PRO A 642 -19.20 12.08 -15.74
CA PRO A 642 -19.37 10.94 -14.85
C PRO A 642 -18.89 11.23 -13.41
N PRO A 643 -19.46 10.57 -12.38
CA PRO A 643 -18.92 10.64 -11.03
C PRO A 643 -17.62 9.84 -10.95
N MET A 644 -16.56 10.48 -10.43
CA MET A 644 -15.36 9.80 -9.98
C MET A 644 -15.70 8.89 -8.80
N ALA A 645 -15.17 7.67 -8.86
CA ALA A 645 -15.37 6.62 -7.88
C ALA A 645 -14.48 6.85 -6.65
N GLU A 646 -15.08 7.28 -5.56
CA GLU A 646 -14.61 7.11 -4.18
C GLU A 646 -15.87 7.20 -3.31
N ASP A 647 -16.34 6.04 -2.82
CA ASP A 647 -17.20 5.89 -1.63
C ASP A 647 -17.94 4.54 -1.68
N ILE A 648 -17.29 3.46 -1.24
CA ILE A 648 -17.95 2.32 -0.58
C ILE A 648 -16.97 1.72 0.45
N PHE A 649 -16.86 2.37 1.60
CA PHE A 649 -16.38 1.74 2.82
C PHE A 649 -17.31 2.17 3.94
N LEU A 650 -18.43 1.45 4.07
CA LEU A 650 -19.24 1.30 5.28
C LEU A 650 -20.45 0.44 4.88
N GLN A 651 -20.31 -0.88 5.01
CA GLN A 651 -21.38 -1.77 5.49
C GLN A 651 -20.78 -3.18 5.75
N ASP A 652 -20.97 -3.60 7.01
CA ASP A 652 -20.80 -4.92 7.67
C ASP A 652 -19.41 -5.47 8.10
#